data_AF-A0A412FX82-F1
#
_entry.id   AF-A0A412FX82-F1
#
_cell.length_a   1.000
_cell.length_b   1.000
_cell.length_c   1.000
_cell.angle_alpha   90.00
_cell.angle_beta   90.00
_cell.angle_gamma   90.00
#
_symmetry.space_group_name_H-M   'P 1'
#
loop_
_entity.id
_entity.type
_entity.pdbx_description
1 polymer ?
#
loop_
_entity_poly.entity_id
_entity_poly.type
_entity_poly.pdbx_seq_one_letter_code
_entity_poly.pdbx_strand_id
1 'polypeptide(L)'
;MKRQFILTFICLLFTFTGMQGKVTTPIIYIDGNGVMRWSDTHEEASFFGVNYTLPFAHAYRALGYLGLDRKAAIDKDVYHLSRLGLNAYRIHLWDVELTDGQGNLLENEHIDLMDYLIAKLKERNIHIVITAQTNFGNGYPERNIQTGGFSYNYDKCDMHSNPEAIAAQETYLRNLVKHTNPYTGLAYKDDPSIVGFEINNEPCHSGTKEEVKAYINRMLKSMSKAGNRKPVFYNVSHNGYVAEAYYETTVQGTTYQWYPIGLVSGQTQQGNFLPYVDRYDIPFAGKVKEFNKKARMIYEFDPADIMYSYMYPAMVRTFRTAGFQWITQFAYDPIDLAFANTEYQTHFLNLAYTPNKAISMKIAAEAARSLKRGESYGSYPQDTIFGNSFRVSYAEDLSELNNGEKFYYSNQTNTPPKDASKLVSIAGCGSSPIVDYEGTGAYFIDCLESGVWRLEVMPDAVVVNDPFAKPSLKKEVISIIYGTWDMALRIPDLGKAFTLTALDKKNDRKEETVTNGVICDLRPGVYLLKRNGCTPQQNWKADSRWNSIRIGEFVAPTPRTMDYKVTHTPASIAEAGKALTINAQVAGSVFPDSVIIYTDKVSFWNEHNPYIKMKRTSGYTYQAILPAADIKEDCFKYNIIVCRGDSTHTYPAGNSVTGSSSGIQGSPLDWNYTSDFYWTTRVVASGSAIQLLKVTDTDSRIEAYTLPEWNDLQRTLLDSSPTEKPLLRFCFTPKGKNPQHFLRAFVKDEIEGRKDKVKSCTTLCIRVNRNKPLPQGLSAGFVTSDGYTYKSLCPAPSAEGIVRIPLKELRLTDTALLPIAYPTFLKQYFHPETVIPFRPEKIEKLELSMPGTGKPTVEIELGDVWLE
;
A
#
# COMPACT_ATOMS: atom_id res chain seq x y z
N MET A 1 10.60 84.02 -0.89
CA MET A 1 9.98 82.73 -1.29
C MET A 1 10.77 81.52 -0.75
N LYS A 2 11.05 81.45 0.56
CA LYS A 2 11.81 80.35 1.20
C LYS A 2 11.05 79.65 2.33
N ARG A 3 9.79 80.02 2.58
CA ARG A 3 8.93 79.45 3.63
C ARG A 3 7.78 78.57 3.12
N GLN A 4 7.49 78.57 1.82
CA GLN A 4 6.47 77.71 1.20
C GLN A 4 7.02 76.37 0.68
N PHE A 5 8.34 76.23 0.47
CA PHE A 5 8.94 74.98 0.00
C PHE A 5 9.22 73.95 1.12
N ILE A 6 9.22 74.37 2.39
CA ILE A 6 9.51 73.47 3.52
C ILE A 6 8.23 72.78 4.04
N LEU A 7 7.05 73.40 3.90
CA LEU A 7 5.79 72.77 4.30
C LEU A 7 5.32 71.68 3.32
N THR A 8 5.61 71.82 2.02
CA THR A 8 5.25 70.80 1.02
C THR A 8 6.12 69.54 1.13
N PHE A 9 7.35 69.66 1.66
CA PHE A 9 8.23 68.50 1.86
C PHE A 9 7.90 67.69 3.12
N ILE A 10 7.31 68.33 4.16
CA ILE A 10 6.92 67.65 5.40
C ILE A 10 5.57 66.92 5.27
N CYS A 11 4.66 67.39 4.40
CA CYS A 11 3.42 66.67 4.11
C CYS A 11 3.59 65.45 3.16
N LEU A 12 4.72 65.33 2.45
CA LEU A 12 5.07 64.17 1.63
C LEU A 12 5.88 63.10 2.38
N LEU A 13 6.31 63.39 3.61
CA LEU A 13 7.06 62.47 4.48
C LEU A 13 6.18 61.71 5.49
N PHE A 14 4.85 61.91 5.48
CA PHE A 14 3.91 61.25 6.41
C PHE A 14 2.78 60.43 5.74
N THR A 15 2.86 60.12 4.45
CA THR A 15 1.87 59.24 3.77
C THR A 15 2.43 57.90 3.28
N PHE A 16 3.63 57.51 3.69
CA PHE A 16 4.14 56.14 3.57
C PHE A 16 4.41 55.53 4.95
N THR A 17 3.44 55.60 5.87
CA THR A 17 3.26 54.44 6.74
C THR A 17 2.73 53.35 5.85
N GLY A 18 3.63 52.49 5.35
CA GLY A 18 3.23 51.25 4.73
C GLY A 18 2.24 50.59 5.68
N MET A 19 0.99 50.47 5.25
CA MET A 19 0.15 49.39 5.74
C MET A 19 0.90 48.13 5.31
N GLN A 20 1.82 47.66 6.15
CA GLN A 20 2.04 46.23 6.29
C GLN A 20 0.67 45.69 6.70
N GLY A 21 -0.19 45.45 5.70
CA GLY A 21 -1.31 44.55 5.90
C GLY A 21 -0.69 43.32 6.53
N LYS A 22 -1.15 42.95 7.73
CA LYS A 22 -0.79 41.66 8.32
C LYS A 22 -1.01 40.66 7.21
N VAL A 23 0.06 40.07 6.68
CA VAL A 23 -0.06 38.94 5.76
C VAL A 23 -0.62 37.82 6.62
N THR A 24 -1.95 37.75 6.68
CA THR A 24 -2.66 36.69 7.38
C THR A 24 -2.41 35.42 6.59
N THR A 25 -1.74 34.45 7.21
CA THR A 25 -1.58 33.10 6.64
C THR A 25 -2.97 32.61 6.19
N PRO A 26 -3.14 32.23 4.91
CA PRO A 26 -4.41 31.71 4.42
C PRO A 26 -4.87 30.52 5.27
N ILE A 27 -6.17 30.49 5.57
CA ILE A 27 -6.81 29.39 6.31
C ILE A 27 -7.82 28.68 5.42
N ILE A 28 -8.20 27.48 5.83
CA ILE A 28 -9.27 26.72 5.18
C ILE A 28 -10.61 27.04 5.84
N TYR A 29 -11.60 27.36 5.01
CA TYR A 29 -13.01 27.41 5.39
C TYR A 29 -13.83 26.46 4.52
N ILE A 30 -15.03 26.12 4.98
CA ILE A 30 -15.98 25.29 4.22
C ILE A 30 -17.13 26.19 3.78
N ASP A 31 -17.39 26.25 2.48
CA ASP A 31 -18.47 27.07 1.92
C ASP A 31 -19.86 26.42 2.11
N GLY A 32 -20.92 27.14 1.71
CA GLY A 32 -22.30 26.66 1.83
C GLY A 32 -22.63 25.41 1.01
N ASN A 33 -21.74 24.99 0.10
CA ASN A 33 -21.83 23.78 -0.72
C ASN A 33 -20.88 22.68 -0.24
N GLY A 34 -20.38 22.79 1.01
CA GLY A 34 -19.50 21.79 1.58
C GLY A 34 -18.11 21.75 0.94
N VAL A 35 -17.67 22.81 0.26
CA VAL A 35 -16.35 22.83 -0.40
C VAL A 35 -15.31 23.43 0.52
N MET A 36 -14.21 22.69 0.78
CA MET A 36 -13.03 23.26 1.44
C MET A 36 -12.36 24.26 0.49
N ARG A 37 -12.14 25.49 0.95
CA ARG A 37 -11.56 26.58 0.16
C ARG A 37 -10.49 27.34 0.93
N TRP A 38 -9.52 27.85 0.17
CA TRP A 38 -8.55 28.81 0.67
C TRP A 38 -9.22 30.16 0.93
N SER A 39 -8.94 30.78 2.08
CA SER A 39 -9.56 32.05 2.49
C SER A 39 -9.17 33.26 1.64
N ASP A 40 -8.02 33.20 0.99
CA ASP A 40 -7.44 34.28 0.18
C ASP A 40 -7.82 34.18 -1.30
N THR A 41 -7.71 33.00 -1.90
CA THR A 41 -8.01 32.80 -3.34
C THR A 41 -9.46 32.37 -3.59
N HIS A 42 -10.15 31.87 -2.57
CA HIS A 42 -11.45 31.20 -2.68
C HIS A 42 -11.46 29.97 -3.61
N GLU A 43 -10.30 29.50 -4.05
CA GLU A 43 -10.18 28.29 -4.86
C GLU A 43 -10.44 27.03 -4.03
N GLU A 44 -10.81 25.95 -4.72
CA GLU A 44 -10.94 24.64 -4.08
C GLU A 44 -9.60 24.21 -3.49
N ALA A 45 -9.58 23.85 -2.20
CA ALA A 45 -8.43 23.22 -1.58
C ALA A 45 -8.51 21.69 -1.76
N SER A 46 -7.37 21.05 -2.05
CA SER A 46 -7.25 19.59 -2.15
C SER A 46 -6.00 19.11 -1.44
N PHE A 47 -6.17 18.09 -0.60
CA PHE A 47 -5.22 17.60 0.37
C PHE A 47 -5.07 16.08 0.22
N PHE A 48 -3.83 15.64 0.02
CA PHE A 48 -3.48 14.23 -0.10
C PHE A 48 -2.26 13.90 0.75
N GLY A 49 -2.32 12.79 1.48
CA GLY A 49 -1.33 12.48 2.50
C GLY A 49 -1.49 11.14 3.17
N VAL A 50 -0.99 11.06 4.40
CA VAL A 50 -0.92 9.84 5.20
C VAL A 50 -1.32 10.08 6.66
N ASN A 51 -1.58 8.98 7.35
CA ASN A 51 -1.49 8.85 8.80
C ASN A 51 -0.10 8.30 9.16
N TYR A 52 0.41 8.70 10.31
CA TYR A 52 1.71 8.28 10.84
C TYR A 52 1.64 8.29 12.36
N THR A 53 1.93 7.15 12.99
CA THR A 53 1.51 6.90 14.38
C THR A 53 2.65 6.95 15.39
N LEU A 54 3.91 7.22 14.97
CA LEU A 54 5.09 7.15 15.83
C LEU A 54 4.95 7.77 17.23
N PRO A 55 4.32 8.94 17.44
CA PRO A 55 4.16 9.50 18.78
C PRO A 55 3.37 8.59 19.75
N PHE A 56 2.70 7.54 19.28
CA PHE A 56 1.75 6.73 20.03
C PHE A 56 1.97 5.21 19.83
N ALA A 57 1.29 4.43 20.68
CA ALA A 57 1.08 3.00 20.53
C ALA A 57 2.34 2.18 20.17
N HIS A 58 2.23 1.24 19.22
CA HIS A 58 3.31 0.31 18.91
C HIS A 58 4.55 0.99 18.35
N ALA A 59 4.40 1.94 17.43
CA ALA A 59 5.56 2.62 16.84
C ALA A 59 6.39 3.36 17.90
N TYR A 60 5.72 4.06 18.83
CA TYR A 60 6.37 4.67 19.99
C TYR A 60 7.17 3.64 20.79
N ARG A 61 6.55 2.52 21.16
CA ARG A 61 7.19 1.48 21.98
C ARG A 61 8.32 0.77 21.25
N ALA A 62 8.11 0.41 19.98
CA ALA A 62 9.07 -0.31 19.15
C ALA A 62 10.36 0.47 18.94
N LEU A 63 10.30 1.79 18.69
CA LEU A 63 11.50 2.63 18.65
C LEU A 63 12.22 2.66 20.00
N GLY A 64 11.48 2.62 21.10
CA GLY A 64 12.03 2.49 22.44
C GLY A 64 12.78 1.16 22.64
N TYR A 65 12.20 0.04 22.20
CA TYR A 65 12.85 -1.28 22.26
C TYR A 65 14.16 -1.32 21.46
N LEU A 66 14.20 -0.59 20.35
CA LEU A 66 15.38 -0.48 19.48
C LEU A 66 16.39 0.57 19.96
N GLY A 67 16.07 1.36 21.00
CA GLY A 67 16.92 2.42 21.52
C GLY A 67 17.13 3.58 20.55
N LEU A 68 16.15 3.86 19.69
CA LEU A 68 16.23 4.89 18.66
C LEU A 68 15.59 6.21 19.11
N ASP A 69 16.18 7.33 18.68
CA ASP A 69 15.64 8.66 18.91
C ASP A 69 14.37 8.89 18.06
N ARG A 70 13.25 9.07 18.75
CA ARG A 70 11.92 9.27 18.15
C ARG A 70 11.80 10.59 17.39
N LYS A 71 12.44 11.67 17.83
CA LYS A 71 12.43 12.97 17.11
C LYS A 71 13.26 12.87 15.84
N ALA A 72 14.41 12.19 15.91
CA ALA A 72 15.21 11.93 14.72
C ALA A 72 14.47 11.04 13.70
N ALA A 73 13.67 10.07 14.16
CA ALA A 73 12.81 9.26 13.28
C ALA A 73 11.70 10.11 12.63
N ILE A 74 11.04 11.00 13.39
CA ILE A 74 10.08 11.98 12.86
C ILE A 74 10.72 12.83 11.75
N ASP A 75 11.93 13.34 11.95
CA ASP A 75 12.65 14.14 10.95
C ASP A 75 12.86 13.38 9.64
N LYS A 76 13.26 12.11 9.73
CA LYS A 76 13.46 11.23 8.58
C LYS A 76 12.16 11.00 7.81
N ASP A 77 11.10 10.65 8.52
CA ASP A 77 9.82 10.32 7.88
C ASP A 77 9.15 11.56 7.29
N VAL A 78 9.16 12.71 7.97
CA VAL A 78 8.62 13.98 7.45
C VAL A 78 9.35 14.43 6.17
N TYR A 79 10.65 14.20 6.06
CA TYR A 79 11.37 14.41 4.81
C TYR A 79 10.80 13.53 3.68
N HIS A 80 10.58 12.23 3.91
CA HIS A 80 9.97 11.35 2.90
C HIS A 80 8.55 11.81 2.51
N LEU A 81 7.71 12.19 3.48
CA LEU A 81 6.36 12.71 3.19
C LEU A 81 6.43 13.94 2.27
N SER A 82 7.34 14.86 2.57
CA SER A 82 7.60 16.05 1.75
C SER A 82 8.13 15.68 0.36
N ARG A 83 9.06 14.72 0.25
CA ARG A 83 9.66 14.26 -1.01
C ARG A 83 8.64 13.64 -1.96
N LEU A 84 7.69 12.89 -1.40
CA LEU A 84 6.55 12.32 -2.10
C LEU A 84 5.54 13.38 -2.56
N GLY A 85 5.68 14.64 -2.13
CA GLY A 85 4.79 15.73 -2.50
C GLY A 85 3.44 15.64 -1.80
N LEU A 86 3.41 15.03 -0.61
CA LEU A 86 2.23 15.03 0.25
C LEU A 86 2.04 16.43 0.85
N ASN A 87 0.80 16.87 0.98
CA ASN A 87 0.45 18.16 1.58
C ASN A 87 -0.56 18.02 2.72
N ALA A 88 -0.90 16.78 3.11
CA ALA A 88 -1.84 16.47 4.17
C ALA A 88 -1.26 15.47 5.18
N TYR A 89 -1.67 15.62 6.42
CA TYR A 89 -1.44 14.68 7.51
C TYR A 89 -2.70 14.60 8.36
N ARG A 90 -3.17 13.40 8.62
CA ARG A 90 -4.25 13.17 9.58
C ARG A 90 -3.80 12.09 10.54
N ILE A 91 -4.12 12.21 11.82
CA ILE A 91 -3.96 11.11 12.77
C ILE A 91 -5.03 11.18 13.85
N HIS A 92 -5.42 10.02 14.37
CA HIS A 92 -6.14 9.92 15.63
C HIS A 92 -5.18 9.87 16.81
N LEU A 93 -5.50 10.60 17.87
CA LEU A 93 -4.70 10.58 19.08
C LEU A 93 -5.22 9.50 20.03
N TRP A 94 -4.30 8.77 20.67
CA TRP A 94 -4.64 7.84 21.75
C TRP A 94 -4.87 8.64 23.02
N ASP A 95 -6.11 8.99 23.29
CA ASP A 95 -6.51 9.72 24.50
C ASP A 95 -6.05 9.00 25.77
N VAL A 96 -6.00 7.66 25.76
CA VAL A 96 -5.42 6.86 26.84
C VAL A 96 -3.96 7.21 27.13
N GLU A 97 -3.16 7.58 26.14
CA GLU A 97 -1.74 7.95 26.31
C GLU A 97 -1.55 9.45 26.61
N LEU A 98 -2.63 10.24 26.62
CA LEU A 98 -2.59 11.69 26.75
C LEU A 98 -3.31 12.23 27.98
N THR A 99 -4.12 11.42 28.66
CA THR A 99 -4.96 11.90 29.77
C THR A 99 -4.85 11.08 31.04
N ASP A 100 -5.33 11.67 32.13
CA ASP A 100 -5.77 10.93 33.31
C ASP A 100 -7.21 10.38 33.14
N GLY A 101 -7.73 9.75 34.20
CA GLY A 101 -9.06 9.14 34.23
C GLY A 101 -10.22 10.14 34.18
N GLN A 102 -9.96 11.43 34.39
CA GLN A 102 -10.95 12.52 34.33
C GLN A 102 -10.85 13.32 33.02
N GLY A 103 -9.95 12.95 32.11
CA GLY A 103 -9.74 13.61 30.83
C GLY A 103 -8.89 14.88 30.90
N ASN A 104 -8.13 15.10 31.97
CA ASN A 104 -7.14 16.18 31.97
C ASN A 104 -5.99 15.81 31.04
N LEU A 105 -5.57 16.74 30.18
CA LEU A 105 -4.42 16.54 29.30
C LEU A 105 -3.14 16.56 30.15
N LEU A 106 -2.28 15.57 29.96
CA LEU A 106 -1.03 15.41 30.67
C LEU A 106 0.14 15.97 29.84
N GLU A 107 1.06 16.67 30.51
CA GLU A 107 2.36 17.02 29.93
C GLU A 107 3.27 15.78 29.99
N ASN A 108 3.44 15.10 28.86
CA ASN A 108 4.22 13.86 28.76
C ASN A 108 4.98 13.76 27.42
N GLU A 109 5.74 12.67 27.23
CA GLU A 109 6.52 12.45 26.00
C GLU A 109 5.63 12.33 24.75
N HIS A 110 4.43 11.76 24.86
CA HIS A 110 3.52 11.58 23.72
C HIS A 110 3.05 12.93 23.15
N ILE A 111 2.61 13.87 24.01
CA ILE A 111 2.20 15.20 23.54
C ILE A 111 3.41 16.01 23.05
N ASP A 112 4.59 15.89 23.66
CA ASP A 112 5.83 16.53 23.18
C ASP A 112 6.24 16.03 21.78
N LEU A 113 6.13 14.72 21.52
CA LEU A 113 6.40 14.14 20.21
C LEU A 113 5.35 14.56 19.17
N MET A 114 4.07 14.62 19.54
CA MET A 114 3.02 15.13 18.67
C MET A 114 3.26 16.59 18.31
N ASP A 115 3.64 17.41 19.29
CA ASP A 115 3.97 18.82 19.09
C ASP A 115 5.18 19.00 18.17
N TYR A 116 6.22 18.19 18.38
CA TYR A 116 7.39 18.18 17.51
C TYR A 116 7.03 17.79 16.07
N LEU A 117 6.22 16.74 15.89
CA LEU A 117 5.73 16.31 14.57
C LEU A 117 4.94 17.42 13.87
N ILE A 118 4.01 18.09 14.57
CA ILE A 118 3.25 19.23 14.02
C ILE A 118 4.20 20.33 13.53
N ALA A 119 5.23 20.67 14.33
CA ALA A 119 6.21 21.68 13.95
C ALA A 119 6.99 21.28 12.69
N LYS A 120 7.40 20.00 12.57
CA LYS A 120 8.11 19.48 11.40
C LYS A 120 7.25 19.42 10.14
N LEU A 121 6.00 19.01 10.26
CA LEU A 121 5.04 19.03 9.14
C LEU A 121 4.80 20.46 8.65
N LYS A 122 4.67 21.42 9.57
CA LYS A 122 4.53 22.85 9.27
C LYS A 122 5.75 23.43 8.53
N GLU A 123 6.96 23.08 8.93
CA GLU A 123 8.21 23.48 8.22
C GLU A 123 8.19 23.04 6.74
N ARG A 124 7.43 22.00 6.41
CA ARG A 124 7.31 21.41 5.05
C ARG A 124 6.01 21.76 4.33
N ASN A 125 5.19 22.67 4.88
CA ASN A 125 3.88 23.07 4.34
C ASN A 125 2.88 21.89 4.23
N ILE A 126 2.94 20.94 5.17
CA ILE A 126 1.99 19.84 5.29
C ILE A 126 0.88 20.25 6.26
N HIS A 127 -0.37 20.19 5.79
CA HIS A 127 -1.55 20.61 6.54
C HIS A 127 -2.11 19.45 7.35
N ILE A 128 -2.74 19.75 8.48
CA ILE A 128 -3.03 18.78 9.52
C ILE A 128 -4.52 18.75 9.85
N VAL A 129 -5.11 17.56 9.93
CA VAL A 129 -6.38 17.33 10.64
C VAL A 129 -6.10 16.44 11.84
N ILE A 130 -6.47 16.90 13.04
CA ILE A 130 -6.32 16.13 14.26
C ILE A 130 -7.62 15.44 14.59
N THR A 131 -7.63 14.11 14.61
CA THR A 131 -8.72 13.35 15.19
C THR A 131 -8.46 13.20 16.68
N ALA A 132 -9.30 13.81 17.50
CA ALA A 132 -8.92 14.12 18.88
C ALA A 132 -8.77 12.88 19.78
N GLN A 133 -9.56 11.83 19.58
CA GLN A 133 -9.62 10.66 20.46
C GLN A 133 -10.03 9.38 19.71
N THR A 134 -9.73 8.21 20.27
CA THR A 134 -10.09 6.90 19.72
C THR A 134 -11.09 6.13 20.57
N ASN A 135 -11.12 6.39 21.88
CA ASN A 135 -11.94 5.67 22.84
C ASN A 135 -11.63 4.15 22.92
N PHE A 136 -10.40 3.75 22.60
CA PHE A 136 -9.89 2.39 22.79
C PHE A 136 -8.39 2.38 23.12
N GLY A 137 -7.88 1.24 23.56
CA GLY A 137 -6.49 1.11 24.05
C GLY A 137 -5.40 1.10 22.96
N ASN A 138 -4.14 1.18 23.39
CA ASN A 138 -2.93 1.28 22.55
C ASN A 138 -2.29 -0.07 22.13
N GLY A 139 -3.07 -1.15 22.14
CA GLY A 139 -2.55 -2.51 22.21
C GLY A 139 -1.91 -3.03 20.93
N TYR A 140 -2.54 -2.89 19.76
CA TYR A 140 -2.12 -3.57 18.54
C TYR A 140 -0.65 -3.29 18.14
N PRO A 141 0.14 -4.29 17.67
CA PRO A 141 -0.14 -5.73 17.61
C PRO A 141 0.11 -6.47 18.94
N GLU A 142 0.44 -5.74 20.00
CA GLU A 142 0.71 -6.21 21.35
C GLU A 142 -0.56 -6.17 22.22
N ARG A 143 -0.40 -6.27 23.54
CA ARG A 143 -1.50 -6.03 24.50
C ARG A 143 -1.53 -4.55 24.90
N ASN A 144 -2.70 -4.07 25.27
CA ASN A 144 -2.85 -2.74 25.88
C ASN A 144 -1.94 -2.59 27.11
N ILE A 145 -1.33 -1.42 27.26
CA ILE A 145 -0.65 -1.00 28.49
C ILE A 145 -1.54 -0.01 29.21
N GLN A 146 -1.87 -0.29 30.47
CA GLN A 146 -2.68 0.62 31.29
C GLN A 146 -1.90 1.89 31.61
N THR A 147 -2.42 3.03 31.17
CA THR A 147 -1.84 4.37 31.35
C THR A 147 -2.64 5.25 32.30
N GLY A 148 -3.83 4.80 32.72
CA GLY A 148 -4.74 5.56 33.58
C GLY A 148 -5.65 6.55 32.85
N GLY A 149 -5.59 6.62 31.52
CA GLY A 149 -6.47 7.50 30.73
C GLY A 149 -7.94 7.08 30.74
N PHE A 150 -8.85 8.06 30.58
CA PHE A 150 -10.28 7.88 30.83
C PHE A 150 -10.93 6.77 30.00
N SER A 151 -10.46 6.52 28.78
CA SER A 151 -11.07 5.49 27.93
C SER A 151 -10.84 4.07 28.41
N TYR A 152 -9.91 3.82 29.35
CA TYR A 152 -9.79 2.50 29.98
C TYR A 152 -10.87 2.24 31.05
N ASN A 153 -11.63 3.26 31.47
CA ASN A 153 -12.66 3.12 32.50
C ASN A 153 -14.03 2.67 31.96
N TYR A 154 -14.19 2.65 30.63
CA TYR A 154 -15.48 2.41 29.98
C TYR A 154 -15.31 1.52 28.76
N ASP A 155 -16.34 0.73 28.44
CA ASP A 155 -16.39 0.03 27.16
C ASP A 155 -16.56 1.02 26.00
N LYS A 156 -15.94 0.74 24.85
CA LYS A 156 -15.94 1.65 23.67
C LYS A 156 -17.34 2.15 23.29
N CYS A 157 -18.35 1.27 23.37
CA CYS A 157 -19.73 1.58 22.98
C CYS A 157 -20.58 2.22 24.10
N ASP A 158 -20.10 2.25 25.35
CA ASP A 158 -20.72 3.02 26.44
C ASP A 158 -20.14 4.44 26.54
N MET A 159 -18.95 4.67 25.97
CA MET A 159 -18.25 5.96 25.99
C MET A 159 -19.08 7.15 25.46
N HIS A 160 -20.03 6.88 24.56
CA HIS A 160 -20.86 7.90 23.91
C HIS A 160 -22.21 8.14 24.62
N SER A 161 -22.55 7.32 25.62
CA SER A 161 -23.78 7.41 26.43
C SER A 161 -23.54 7.72 27.90
N ASN A 162 -22.40 7.28 28.45
CA ASN A 162 -22.08 7.44 29.87
C ASN A 162 -21.80 8.91 30.25
N PRO A 163 -22.56 9.51 31.19
CA PRO A 163 -22.39 10.93 31.53
C PRO A 163 -20.99 11.32 32.01
N GLU A 164 -20.31 10.45 32.76
CA GLU A 164 -18.96 10.70 33.28
C GLU A 164 -17.92 10.58 32.16
N ALA A 165 -18.03 9.57 31.30
CA ALA A 165 -17.18 9.43 30.11
C ALA A 165 -17.30 10.64 29.18
N ILE A 166 -18.54 11.12 28.95
CA ILE A 166 -18.77 12.32 28.13
C ILE A 166 -18.16 13.56 28.80
N ALA A 167 -18.24 13.69 30.12
CA ALA A 167 -17.62 14.79 30.85
C ALA A 167 -16.09 14.78 30.74
N ALA A 168 -15.45 13.60 30.80
CA ALA A 168 -14.01 13.45 30.59
C ALA A 168 -13.62 13.87 29.16
N GLN A 169 -14.38 13.46 28.14
CA GLN A 169 -14.16 13.88 26.76
C GLN A 169 -14.33 15.39 26.58
N GLU A 170 -15.33 16.02 27.23
CA GLU A 170 -15.48 17.48 27.21
C GLU A 170 -14.26 18.21 27.79
N THR A 171 -13.71 17.71 28.90
CA THR A 171 -12.50 18.25 29.53
C THR A 171 -11.30 18.09 28.60
N TYR A 172 -11.09 16.88 28.06
CA TYR A 172 -9.98 16.58 27.18
C TYR A 172 -10.00 17.43 25.90
N LEU A 173 -11.13 17.47 25.17
CA LEU A 173 -11.25 18.27 23.95
C LEU A 173 -11.01 19.77 24.20
N ARG A 174 -11.43 20.29 25.36
CA ARG A 174 -11.19 21.68 25.73
C ARG A 174 -9.72 21.97 25.98
N ASN A 175 -9.04 21.06 26.66
CA ASN A 175 -7.63 21.20 26.99
C ASN A 175 -6.75 21.02 25.75
N LEU A 176 -7.01 20.01 24.93
CA LEU A 176 -6.30 19.75 23.67
C LEU A 176 -6.37 20.93 22.71
N VAL A 177 -7.56 21.51 22.49
CA VAL A 177 -7.74 22.65 21.58
C VAL A 177 -7.01 23.92 22.08
N LYS A 178 -6.84 24.06 23.40
CA LYS A 178 -6.09 25.17 24.03
C LYS A 178 -4.61 24.90 24.16
N HIS A 179 -4.18 23.65 24.01
CA HIS A 179 -2.79 23.25 24.18
C HIS A 179 -1.89 24.08 23.27
N THR A 180 -0.83 24.64 23.86
CA THR A 180 0.14 25.47 23.16
C THR A 180 1.35 24.63 22.83
N ASN A 181 1.56 24.40 21.54
CA ASN A 181 2.72 23.67 21.06
C ASN A 181 3.99 24.48 21.38
N PRO A 182 4.93 23.95 22.18
CA PRO A 182 6.13 24.69 22.59
C PRO A 182 7.11 24.95 21.43
N TYR A 183 7.05 24.16 20.35
CA TYR A 183 7.91 24.31 19.17
C TYR A 183 7.39 25.37 18.19
N THR A 184 6.08 25.61 18.13
CA THR A 184 5.50 26.64 17.25
C THR A 184 5.07 27.90 18.00
N GLY A 185 4.91 27.82 19.33
CA GLY A 185 4.38 28.90 20.17
C GLY A 185 2.89 29.19 19.95
N LEU A 186 2.17 28.32 19.24
CA LEU A 186 0.77 28.51 18.90
C LEU A 186 -0.11 27.48 19.60
N ALA A 187 -1.28 27.92 20.08
CA ALA A 187 -2.31 27.00 20.50
C ALA A 187 -2.84 26.22 19.29
N TYR A 188 -3.28 24.97 19.48
CA TYR A 188 -3.79 24.14 18.37
C TYR A 188 -4.94 24.82 17.61
N LYS A 189 -5.82 25.54 18.32
CA LYS A 189 -6.90 26.34 17.73
C LYS A 189 -6.44 27.54 16.89
N ASP A 190 -5.19 27.98 17.07
CA ASP A 190 -4.62 29.18 16.44
C ASP A 190 -3.55 28.82 15.38
N ASP A 191 -3.00 27.60 15.38
CA ASP A 191 -1.98 27.19 14.39
C ASP A 191 -2.62 27.01 12.99
N PRO A 192 -2.23 27.79 11.96
CA PRO A 192 -2.83 27.69 10.62
C PRO A 192 -2.51 26.36 9.91
N SER A 193 -1.46 25.64 10.31
CA SER A 193 -1.16 24.31 9.75
C SER A 193 -2.21 23.27 10.14
N ILE A 194 -2.86 23.42 11.31
CA ILE A 194 -4.01 22.60 11.70
C ILE A 194 -5.25 23.17 11.00
N VAL A 195 -5.75 22.45 10.00
CA VAL A 195 -6.92 22.84 9.20
C VAL A 195 -8.21 22.65 9.98
N GLY A 196 -8.30 21.59 10.80
CA GLY A 196 -9.50 21.30 11.57
C GLY A 196 -9.32 20.10 12.49
N PHE A 197 -10.42 19.74 13.15
CA PHE A 197 -10.46 18.64 14.09
C PHE A 197 -11.56 17.66 13.74
N GLU A 198 -11.32 16.37 13.90
CA GLU A 198 -12.38 15.37 13.98
C GLU A 198 -12.59 14.99 15.45
N ILE A 199 -13.84 14.86 15.89
CA ILE A 199 -14.14 14.62 17.30
C ILE A 199 -13.69 13.23 17.77
N ASN A 200 -13.84 12.20 16.95
CA ASN A 200 -13.64 10.81 17.38
C ASN A 200 -13.30 9.89 16.20
N ASN A 201 -12.34 9.00 16.39
CA ASN A 201 -12.01 7.92 15.47
C ASN A 201 -12.95 6.73 15.67
N GLU A 202 -13.74 6.40 14.65
CA GLU A 202 -14.57 5.19 14.65
C GLU A 202 -15.51 5.06 15.87
N PRO A 203 -16.40 6.04 16.11
CA PRO A 203 -17.27 6.05 17.29
C PRO A 203 -18.20 4.83 17.27
N CYS A 204 -18.64 4.37 18.44
CA CYS A 204 -19.63 3.31 18.57
C CYS A 204 -20.88 3.86 19.25
N HIS A 205 -21.92 4.12 18.46
CA HIS A 205 -23.20 4.57 19.01
C HIS A 205 -24.12 3.38 19.20
N SER A 206 -24.77 3.31 20.35
CA SER A 206 -25.82 2.33 20.67
C SER A 206 -27.19 2.98 20.87
N GLY A 207 -27.25 4.32 20.96
CA GLY A 207 -28.44 5.10 21.22
C GLY A 207 -29.23 5.56 19.99
N THR A 208 -30.24 6.38 20.25
CA THR A 208 -31.15 7.04 19.29
C THR A 208 -30.48 8.21 18.55
N LYS A 209 -31.10 8.68 17.46
CA LYS A 209 -30.60 9.84 16.69
C LYS A 209 -30.49 11.09 17.58
N GLU A 210 -31.44 11.28 18.48
CA GLU A 210 -31.52 12.41 19.41
C GLU A 210 -30.36 12.39 20.41
N GLU A 211 -30.05 11.23 20.98
CA GLU A 211 -28.93 11.05 21.93
C GLU A 211 -27.59 11.28 21.24
N VAL A 212 -27.40 10.71 20.05
CA VAL A 212 -26.20 10.90 19.22
C VAL A 212 -26.00 12.38 18.90
N LYS A 213 -27.06 13.07 18.47
CA LYS A 213 -27.04 14.52 18.21
C LYS A 213 -26.71 15.31 19.47
N ALA A 214 -27.25 14.94 20.62
CA ALA A 214 -26.96 15.59 21.89
C ALA A 214 -25.48 15.44 22.29
N TYR A 215 -24.92 14.23 22.16
CA TYR A 215 -23.49 13.97 22.38
C TYR A 215 -22.60 14.85 21.49
N ILE A 216 -22.85 14.85 20.17
CA ILE A 216 -22.04 15.64 19.22
C ILE A 216 -22.11 17.13 19.55
N ASN A 217 -23.29 17.65 19.88
CA ASN A 217 -23.47 19.05 20.26
C ASN A 217 -22.73 19.41 21.56
N ARG A 218 -22.62 18.48 22.52
CA ARG A 218 -21.79 18.66 23.73
C ARG A 218 -20.31 18.81 23.39
N MET A 219 -19.77 17.92 22.55
CA MET A 219 -18.38 17.99 22.08
C MET A 219 -18.10 19.31 21.34
N LEU A 220 -18.97 19.68 20.38
CA LEU A 220 -18.90 20.94 19.64
C LEU A 220 -18.93 22.16 20.58
N LYS A 221 -19.82 22.15 21.57
CA LYS A 221 -19.91 23.22 22.58
C LYS A 221 -18.64 23.33 23.40
N SER A 222 -18.02 22.21 23.78
CA SER A 222 -16.75 22.23 24.55
C SER A 222 -15.63 22.88 23.72
N MET A 223 -15.46 22.45 22.47
CA MET A 223 -14.44 23.02 21.56
C MET A 223 -14.70 24.51 21.25
N SER A 224 -15.96 24.89 21.03
CA SER A 224 -16.34 26.29 20.78
C SER A 224 -16.07 27.19 21.99
N LYS A 225 -16.39 26.73 23.20
CA LYS A 225 -16.05 27.40 24.47
C LYS A 225 -14.54 27.51 24.70
N ALA A 226 -13.76 26.57 24.15
CA ALA A 226 -12.30 26.65 24.15
C ALA A 226 -11.74 27.70 23.19
N GLY A 227 -12.58 28.29 22.35
CA GLY A 227 -12.21 29.30 21.36
C GLY A 227 -11.95 28.74 19.96
N ASN A 228 -12.28 27.46 19.69
CA ASN A 228 -12.11 26.91 18.35
C ASN A 228 -12.97 27.66 17.32
N ARG A 229 -12.36 27.99 16.19
CA ARG A 229 -13.02 28.54 15.00
C ARG A 229 -12.76 27.71 13.74
N LYS A 230 -11.92 26.69 13.84
CA LYS A 230 -11.59 25.78 12.75
C LYS A 230 -12.75 24.81 12.49
N PRO A 231 -12.91 24.32 11.25
CA PRO A 231 -13.82 23.24 10.92
C PRO A 231 -13.73 22.05 11.90
N VAL A 232 -14.90 21.52 12.26
CA VAL A 232 -15.03 20.28 13.03
C VAL A 232 -15.72 19.22 12.17
N PHE A 233 -15.15 18.03 12.18
CA PHE A 233 -15.59 16.87 11.40
C PHE A 233 -16.13 15.77 12.32
N TYR A 234 -16.95 14.88 11.75
CA TYR A 234 -17.44 13.69 12.43
C TYR A 234 -17.45 12.46 11.53
N ASN A 235 -17.11 11.31 12.11
CA ASN A 235 -17.02 10.05 11.38
C ASN A 235 -18.39 9.48 11.05
N VAL A 236 -18.58 9.10 9.78
CA VAL A 236 -19.83 8.52 9.27
C VAL A 236 -19.64 7.16 8.61
N SER A 237 -18.43 6.59 8.68
CA SER A 237 -18.17 5.21 8.22
C SER A 237 -18.82 4.18 9.14
N HIS A 238 -19.00 4.55 10.40
CA HIS A 238 -19.60 3.74 11.44
C HIS A 238 -21.04 4.19 11.74
N ASN A 239 -21.86 3.27 12.27
CA ASN A 239 -23.21 3.53 12.75
C ASN A 239 -24.12 4.19 11.69
N GLY A 240 -24.09 3.72 10.44
CA GLY A 240 -24.85 4.32 9.32
C GLY A 240 -26.36 4.48 9.56
N TYR A 241 -26.94 3.73 10.51
CA TYR A 241 -28.35 3.84 10.91
C TYR A 241 -28.72 5.18 11.58
N VAL A 242 -27.74 5.90 12.14
CA VAL A 242 -27.90 7.25 12.74
C VAL A 242 -27.25 8.36 11.90
N ALA A 243 -26.89 8.09 10.64
CA ALA A 243 -26.20 9.06 9.79
C ALA A 243 -26.87 10.44 9.72
N GLU A 244 -28.21 10.49 9.72
CA GLU A 244 -28.99 11.74 9.76
C GLU A 244 -28.61 12.65 10.95
N ALA A 245 -28.37 12.08 12.13
CA ALA A 245 -27.99 12.84 13.32
C ALA A 245 -26.68 13.62 13.11
N TYR A 246 -25.74 13.07 12.34
CA TYR A 246 -24.47 13.71 12.03
C TYR A 246 -24.67 14.97 11.19
N TYR A 247 -25.51 14.88 10.15
CA TYR A 247 -25.77 16.00 9.23
C TYR A 247 -26.66 17.09 9.83
N GLU A 248 -27.50 16.76 10.82
CA GLU A 248 -28.31 17.73 11.55
C GLU A 248 -27.54 18.57 12.58
N THR A 249 -26.30 18.20 12.89
CA THR A 249 -25.44 18.97 13.80
C THR A 249 -24.69 20.09 13.04
N THR A 250 -24.02 20.95 13.81
CA THR A 250 -23.25 22.09 13.28
C THR A 250 -21.82 21.73 12.86
N VAL A 251 -21.43 20.45 12.85
CA VAL A 251 -20.18 20.00 12.22
C VAL A 251 -20.10 20.53 10.79
N GLN A 252 -18.91 20.86 10.31
CA GLN A 252 -18.73 21.41 8.97
C GLN A 252 -18.35 20.34 7.94
N GLY A 253 -17.98 19.13 8.37
CA GLY A 253 -17.69 18.02 7.46
C GLY A 253 -17.92 16.65 8.06
N THR A 254 -17.89 15.64 7.20
CA THR A 254 -18.01 14.23 7.55
C THR A 254 -16.81 13.44 7.02
N THR A 255 -16.42 12.40 7.74
CA THR A 255 -15.24 11.59 7.42
C THR A 255 -15.59 10.15 7.09
N TYR A 256 -14.80 9.57 6.19
CA TYR A 256 -15.05 8.30 5.54
C TYR A 256 -13.77 7.46 5.50
N GLN A 257 -13.91 6.14 5.45
CA GLN A 257 -12.80 5.19 5.37
C GLN A 257 -12.95 4.33 4.12
N TRP A 258 -11.85 3.75 3.62
CA TRP A 258 -11.96 2.70 2.60
C TRP A 258 -10.83 1.68 2.61
N TYR A 259 -11.18 0.44 2.91
CA TYR A 259 -10.32 -0.74 2.71
C TYR A 259 -11.00 -1.67 1.71
N PRO A 260 -10.79 -1.47 0.38
CA PRO A 260 -11.56 -2.13 -0.67
C PRO A 260 -11.36 -3.64 -0.72
N ILE A 261 -10.26 -4.13 -0.16
CA ILE A 261 -9.83 -5.54 -0.21
C ILE A 261 -9.59 -6.10 1.20
N GLY A 262 -10.43 -5.67 2.16
CA GLY A 262 -10.33 -6.11 3.54
C GLY A 262 -9.02 -5.70 4.22
N LEU A 263 -8.78 -6.30 5.38
CA LEU A 263 -7.56 -6.09 6.19
C LEU A 263 -7.15 -7.43 6.80
N VAL A 264 -5.87 -7.53 7.16
CA VAL A 264 -5.30 -8.64 7.94
C VAL A 264 -5.49 -10.00 7.23
N SER A 265 -5.19 -10.06 5.93
CA SER A 265 -5.16 -11.31 5.16
C SER A 265 -4.18 -12.34 5.74
N GLY A 266 -3.11 -11.86 6.38
CA GLY A 266 -2.03 -12.70 6.92
C GLY A 266 -1.03 -13.17 5.86
N GLN A 267 -1.20 -12.72 4.62
CA GLN A 267 -0.33 -12.98 3.47
C GLN A 267 -0.55 -11.90 2.40
N THR A 268 0.37 -11.83 1.45
CA THR A 268 0.22 -10.96 0.26
C THR A 268 -0.94 -11.45 -0.61
N GLN A 269 -1.93 -10.58 -0.85
CA GLN A 269 -3.04 -10.85 -1.75
C GLN A 269 -2.63 -10.68 -3.23
N GLN A 270 -3.15 -11.53 -4.10
CA GLN A 270 -2.82 -11.55 -5.53
C GLN A 270 -4.04 -11.39 -6.44
N GLY A 271 -3.82 -10.96 -7.69
CA GLY A 271 -4.84 -10.75 -8.71
C GLY A 271 -5.15 -9.28 -9.00
N ASN A 272 -6.01 -9.03 -9.99
CA ASN A 272 -6.42 -7.70 -10.39
C ASN A 272 -7.52 -7.13 -9.47
N PHE A 273 -7.21 -6.01 -8.81
CA PHE A 273 -8.11 -5.32 -7.88
C PHE A 273 -8.70 -4.00 -8.41
N LEU A 274 -8.45 -3.64 -9.67
CA LEU A 274 -9.01 -2.41 -10.25
C LEU A 274 -10.55 -2.36 -10.22
N PRO A 275 -11.30 -3.46 -10.45
CA PRO A 275 -12.77 -3.45 -10.28
C PRO A 275 -13.24 -3.12 -8.85
N TYR A 276 -12.41 -3.37 -7.83
CA TYR A 276 -12.76 -3.13 -6.43
C TYR A 276 -12.78 -1.65 -6.08
N VAL A 277 -12.14 -0.82 -6.92
CA VAL A 277 -12.01 0.62 -6.71
C VAL A 277 -12.69 1.44 -7.79
N ASP A 278 -13.58 0.83 -8.58
CA ASP A 278 -14.35 1.50 -9.65
C ASP A 278 -15.21 2.65 -9.11
N ARG A 279 -15.91 2.44 -7.98
CA ARG A 279 -16.83 3.42 -7.40
C ARG A 279 -16.78 3.45 -5.87
N TYR A 280 -17.04 4.62 -5.32
CA TYR A 280 -17.27 4.84 -3.90
C TYR A 280 -18.69 5.39 -3.70
N ASP A 281 -19.64 4.48 -3.47
CA ASP A 281 -21.05 4.84 -3.32
C ASP A 281 -21.38 5.20 -1.86
N ILE A 282 -21.94 6.39 -1.65
CA ILE A 282 -22.41 6.83 -0.33
C ILE A 282 -23.93 6.60 -0.26
N PRO A 283 -24.43 5.61 0.51
CA PRO A 283 -25.80 5.11 0.39
C PRO A 283 -26.88 6.13 0.81
N PHE A 284 -26.50 7.13 1.59
CA PHE A 284 -27.35 8.22 2.08
C PHE A 284 -27.14 9.54 1.32
N ALA A 285 -26.27 9.58 0.30
CA ALA A 285 -26.15 10.72 -0.58
C ALA A 285 -27.49 11.00 -1.29
N GLY A 286 -27.91 12.26 -1.30
CA GLY A 286 -29.20 12.68 -1.87
C GLY A 286 -30.44 12.29 -1.04
N LYS A 287 -30.29 11.52 0.03
CA LYS A 287 -31.39 11.11 0.94
C LYS A 287 -31.39 11.89 2.25
N VAL A 288 -30.21 12.24 2.76
CA VAL A 288 -30.06 12.99 4.01
C VAL A 288 -30.01 14.50 3.75
N LYS A 289 -30.79 15.26 4.51
CA LYS A 289 -30.81 16.73 4.45
C LYS A 289 -29.42 17.28 4.82
N GLU A 290 -29.02 18.39 4.21
CA GLU A 290 -27.72 19.04 4.42
C GLU A 290 -26.48 18.22 3.97
N PHE A 291 -26.65 17.05 3.34
CA PHE A 291 -25.54 16.21 2.87
C PHE A 291 -24.54 16.97 1.98
N ASN A 292 -25.05 17.79 1.06
CA ASN A 292 -24.23 18.59 0.14
C ASN A 292 -23.66 19.87 0.76
N LYS A 293 -23.94 20.16 2.04
CA LYS A 293 -23.39 21.35 2.74
C LYS A 293 -22.23 21.02 3.68
N LYS A 294 -21.85 19.75 3.77
CA LYS A 294 -20.74 19.27 4.61
C LYS A 294 -19.59 18.84 3.72
N ALA A 295 -18.36 19.22 4.10
CA ALA A 295 -17.16 18.74 3.43
C ALA A 295 -16.97 17.25 3.63
N ARG A 296 -16.29 16.59 2.69
CA ARG A 296 -16.02 15.15 2.71
C ARG A 296 -14.53 14.89 2.78
N MET A 297 -14.14 14.07 3.75
CA MET A 297 -12.76 13.64 3.97
C MET A 297 -12.67 12.11 3.99
N ILE A 298 -11.69 11.54 3.29
CA ILE A 298 -11.21 10.19 3.56
C ILE A 298 -10.16 10.31 4.66
N TYR A 299 -10.48 9.88 5.88
CA TYR A 299 -9.54 9.97 7.00
C TYR A 299 -8.53 8.83 6.97
N GLU A 300 -8.95 7.66 6.48
CA GLU A 300 -8.12 6.46 6.35
C GLU A 300 -8.51 5.68 5.09
N PHE A 301 -7.52 5.26 4.31
CA PHE A 301 -7.72 4.29 3.25
C PHE A 301 -6.42 3.53 2.98
N ASP A 302 -6.53 2.32 2.46
CA ASP A 302 -5.39 1.60 1.89
C ASP A 302 -5.89 0.42 1.05
N PRO A 303 -5.31 0.13 -0.12
CA PRO A 303 -5.43 -1.19 -0.72
C PRO A 303 -4.50 -2.12 0.06
N ALA A 304 -5.01 -2.67 1.16
CA ALA A 304 -4.22 -3.39 2.15
C ALA A 304 -3.74 -4.77 1.67
N ASP A 305 -2.70 -5.30 2.31
CA ASP A 305 -2.15 -6.64 2.04
C ASP A 305 -1.65 -6.87 0.60
N ILE A 306 -1.31 -5.81 -0.15
CA ILE A 306 -0.73 -5.93 -1.50
C ILE A 306 0.58 -5.15 -1.66
N MET A 307 1.44 -5.69 -2.51
CA MET A 307 2.71 -5.05 -2.93
C MET A 307 2.60 -4.26 -4.23
N TYR A 308 1.46 -4.33 -4.93
CA TYR A 308 1.28 -3.66 -6.22
C TYR A 308 1.30 -2.13 -6.12
N SER A 309 1.68 -1.49 -7.22
CA SER A 309 1.87 -0.05 -7.35
C SER A 309 0.83 0.65 -8.23
N TYR A 310 -0.20 -0.04 -8.73
CA TYR A 310 -1.23 0.57 -9.61
C TYR A 310 -2.47 1.14 -8.88
N MET A 311 -2.61 0.91 -7.57
CA MET A 311 -3.90 1.15 -6.88
C MET A 311 -4.14 2.59 -6.40
N TYR A 312 -3.12 3.29 -5.89
CA TYR A 312 -3.34 4.59 -5.23
C TYR A 312 -3.95 5.67 -6.15
N PRO A 313 -3.47 5.88 -7.39
CA PRO A 313 -4.10 6.84 -8.29
C PRO A 313 -5.52 6.46 -8.70
N ALA A 314 -5.82 5.16 -8.84
CA ALA A 314 -7.16 4.68 -9.14
C ALA A 314 -8.14 4.98 -7.99
N MET A 315 -7.71 4.76 -6.73
CA MET A 315 -8.50 5.13 -5.56
C MET A 315 -8.73 6.65 -5.49
N VAL A 316 -7.70 7.46 -5.75
CA VAL A 316 -7.83 8.92 -5.78
C VAL A 316 -8.80 9.38 -6.85
N ARG A 317 -8.73 8.83 -8.07
CA ARG A 317 -9.73 9.10 -9.12
C ARG A 317 -11.14 8.89 -8.58
N THR A 318 -11.39 7.74 -7.95
CA THR A 318 -12.70 7.40 -7.40
C THR A 318 -13.13 8.33 -6.26
N PHE A 319 -12.22 8.70 -5.37
CA PHE A 319 -12.49 9.68 -4.32
C PHE A 319 -12.81 11.08 -4.88
N ARG A 320 -12.07 11.53 -5.90
CA ARG A 320 -12.34 12.82 -6.55
C ARG A 320 -13.69 12.82 -7.26
N THR A 321 -14.06 11.72 -7.91
CA THR A 321 -15.41 11.50 -8.47
C THR A 321 -16.50 11.59 -7.39
N ALA A 322 -16.28 11.01 -6.20
CA ALA A 322 -17.23 11.06 -5.08
C ALA A 322 -17.24 12.40 -4.31
N GLY A 323 -16.37 13.33 -4.69
CA GLY A 323 -16.33 14.71 -4.19
C GLY A 323 -15.45 14.92 -2.96
N PHE A 324 -14.54 13.99 -2.65
CA PHE A 324 -13.60 14.12 -1.55
C PHE A 324 -12.50 15.15 -1.87
N GLN A 325 -12.11 15.92 -0.84
CA GLN A 325 -11.06 16.95 -0.95
C GLN A 325 -9.88 16.69 -0.04
N TRP A 326 -10.09 15.98 1.07
CA TRP A 326 -9.04 15.53 1.96
C TRP A 326 -8.95 14.02 1.91
N ILE A 327 -7.77 13.48 1.64
CA ILE A 327 -7.58 12.05 1.44
C ILE A 327 -6.26 11.61 2.07
N THR A 328 -6.33 10.82 3.16
CA THR A 328 -5.15 10.37 3.91
C THR A 328 -5.09 8.85 4.05
N GLN A 329 -4.00 8.26 3.57
CA GLN A 329 -3.73 6.82 3.62
C GLN A 329 -3.44 6.39 5.07
N PHE A 330 -3.81 5.17 5.46
CA PHE A 330 -3.44 4.60 6.76
C PHE A 330 -2.60 3.33 6.52
N ALA A 331 -1.40 3.19 7.06
CA ALA A 331 -0.53 4.27 7.55
C ALA A 331 0.83 4.21 6.83
N TYR A 332 1.58 5.30 6.94
CA TYR A 332 2.97 5.37 6.50
C TYR A 332 3.86 4.72 7.56
N ASP A 333 4.62 3.70 7.17
CA ASP A 333 5.50 2.96 8.08
C ASP A 333 6.73 3.78 8.44
N PRO A 334 7.04 3.96 9.74
CA PRO A 334 8.27 4.60 10.17
C PRO A 334 9.50 3.91 9.56
N ILE A 335 10.41 4.69 8.98
CA ILE A 335 11.58 4.17 8.26
C ILE A 335 12.43 3.21 9.10
N ASP A 336 12.50 3.42 10.42
CA ASP A 336 13.27 2.58 11.33
C ASP A 336 12.57 1.25 11.68
N LEU A 337 11.27 1.09 11.35
CA LEU A 337 10.47 -0.13 11.55
C LEU A 337 10.06 -0.81 10.25
N ALA A 338 10.04 -0.09 9.13
CA ALA A 338 9.56 -0.55 7.83
C ALA A 338 10.31 -1.79 7.30
N PHE A 339 11.53 -2.06 7.77
CA PHE A 339 12.24 -3.31 7.45
C PHE A 339 11.46 -4.58 7.87
N ALA A 340 10.54 -4.50 8.83
CA ALA A 340 9.80 -5.64 9.40
C ALA A 340 8.27 -5.52 9.33
N ASN A 341 7.75 -4.37 8.90
CA ASN A 341 6.32 -4.08 8.81
C ASN A 341 5.52 -4.45 10.08
N THR A 342 5.95 -3.94 11.24
CA THR A 342 5.35 -4.34 12.53
C THR A 342 4.32 -3.39 13.10
N GLU A 343 4.17 -2.20 12.52
CA GLU A 343 3.23 -1.19 13.05
C GLU A 343 1.78 -1.64 12.82
N TYR A 344 1.37 -1.71 11.56
CA TYR A 344 0.12 -2.31 11.14
C TYR A 344 0.40 -3.28 10.01
N GLN A 345 0.48 -4.58 10.32
CA GLN A 345 1.00 -5.60 9.40
C GLN A 345 0.35 -5.58 8.00
N THR A 346 -0.87 -5.02 7.89
CA THR A 346 -1.71 -5.00 6.70
C THR A 346 -1.44 -3.81 5.78
N HIS A 347 -0.88 -2.74 6.33
CA HIS A 347 -0.44 -1.57 5.60
C HIS A 347 1.06 -1.72 5.36
N PHE A 348 1.54 -1.28 4.20
CA PHE A 348 2.98 -1.26 3.98
C PHE A 348 3.38 -0.19 2.97
N LEU A 349 3.78 0.98 3.47
CA LEU A 349 4.13 2.16 2.68
C LEU A 349 5.34 2.88 3.29
N ASN A 350 6.47 2.88 2.59
CA ASN A 350 7.65 3.66 2.93
C ASN A 350 8.47 3.94 1.66
N LEU A 351 9.04 5.15 1.52
CA LEU A 351 9.80 5.51 0.32
C LEU A 351 11.01 4.60 0.07
N ALA A 352 11.72 4.18 1.11
CA ALA A 352 12.91 3.33 0.95
C ALA A 352 12.56 1.85 0.80
N TYR A 353 11.54 1.36 1.52
CA TYR A 353 11.24 -0.09 1.58
C TYR A 353 10.15 -0.54 0.61
N THR A 354 9.27 0.37 0.15
CA THR A 354 8.26 0.08 -0.89
C THR A 354 8.30 1.15 -1.99
N PRO A 355 9.45 1.34 -2.66
CA PRO A 355 9.67 2.48 -3.56
C PRO A 355 8.63 2.57 -4.68
N ASN A 356 8.20 1.45 -5.28
CA ASN A 356 7.14 1.42 -6.29
C ASN A 356 5.80 1.96 -5.75
N LYS A 357 5.37 1.50 -4.57
CA LYS A 357 4.16 2.02 -3.89
C LYS A 357 4.31 3.49 -3.52
N ALA A 358 5.49 3.92 -3.11
CA ALA A 358 5.76 5.31 -2.76
C ALA A 358 5.71 6.25 -3.99
N ILE A 359 6.26 5.85 -5.13
CA ILE A 359 6.09 6.61 -6.39
C ILE A 359 4.62 6.62 -6.83
N SER A 360 3.90 5.51 -6.66
CA SER A 360 2.44 5.47 -6.86
C SER A 360 1.70 6.49 -5.98
N MET A 361 2.08 6.63 -4.70
CA MET A 361 1.56 7.67 -3.81
C MET A 361 1.90 9.09 -4.29
N LYS A 362 3.10 9.32 -4.83
CA LYS A 362 3.47 10.62 -5.43
C LYS A 362 2.58 10.96 -6.64
N ILE A 363 2.30 9.97 -7.49
CA ILE A 363 1.38 10.12 -8.63
C ILE A 363 -0.04 10.41 -8.13
N ALA A 364 -0.50 9.69 -7.11
CA ALA A 364 -1.80 9.90 -6.48
C ALA A 364 -1.94 11.31 -5.88
N ALA A 365 -0.87 11.87 -5.31
CA ALA A 365 -0.86 13.26 -4.83
C ALA A 365 -1.08 14.28 -5.95
N GLU A 366 -0.50 14.06 -7.14
CA GLU A 366 -0.75 14.88 -8.32
C GLU A 366 -2.18 14.69 -8.85
N ALA A 367 -2.70 13.46 -8.84
CA ALA A 367 -4.10 13.18 -9.20
C ALA A 367 -5.08 13.91 -8.27
N ALA A 368 -4.86 13.89 -6.96
CA ALA A 368 -5.76 14.53 -6.00
C ALA A 368 -5.88 16.05 -6.23
N ARG A 369 -4.76 16.69 -6.61
CA ARG A 369 -4.69 18.12 -6.88
C ARG A 369 -5.20 18.53 -8.26
N SER A 370 -5.05 17.67 -9.28
CA SER A 370 -5.36 18.02 -10.68
C SER A 370 -6.72 17.54 -11.16
N LEU A 371 -7.23 16.42 -10.65
CA LEU A 371 -8.55 15.91 -11.01
C LEU A 371 -9.63 16.78 -10.38
N LYS A 372 -10.67 17.12 -11.16
CA LYS A 372 -11.75 17.96 -10.66
C LYS A 372 -12.68 17.17 -9.73
N ARG A 373 -13.14 17.83 -8.68
CA ARG A 373 -14.11 17.30 -7.73
C ARG A 373 -15.44 17.03 -8.43
N GLY A 374 -15.95 15.81 -8.34
CA GLY A 374 -17.22 15.39 -8.92
C GLY A 374 -17.19 15.05 -10.42
N GLU A 375 -16.03 15.17 -11.08
CA GLU A 375 -15.89 14.76 -12.48
C GLU A 375 -15.86 13.23 -12.59
N SER A 376 -16.57 12.69 -13.58
CA SER A 376 -16.56 11.25 -13.89
C SER A 376 -15.49 10.94 -14.94
N TYR A 377 -14.86 9.79 -14.79
CA TYR A 377 -13.80 9.30 -15.69
C TYR A 377 -14.18 7.97 -16.37
N GLY A 378 -15.49 7.66 -16.42
CA GLY A 378 -16.00 6.37 -16.92
C GLY A 378 -16.00 5.28 -15.85
N SER A 379 -16.21 4.04 -16.30
CA SER A 379 -16.17 2.82 -15.48
C SER A 379 -15.03 1.92 -15.95
N TYR A 380 -14.53 1.06 -15.08
CA TYR A 380 -13.53 0.06 -15.41
C TYR A 380 -13.96 -0.82 -16.60
N PRO A 381 -13.09 -1.08 -17.60
CA PRO A 381 -11.66 -0.73 -17.66
C PRO A 381 -11.31 0.61 -18.33
N GLN A 382 -12.29 1.37 -18.83
CA GLN A 382 -12.04 2.66 -19.52
C GLN A 382 -11.39 3.67 -18.57
N ASP A 383 -11.75 3.62 -17.29
CA ASP A 383 -11.26 4.52 -16.24
C ASP A 383 -9.78 4.30 -15.86
N THR A 384 -9.09 3.33 -16.46
CA THR A 384 -7.65 3.06 -16.24
C THR A 384 -6.75 4.14 -16.86
N ILE A 385 -7.31 4.99 -17.73
CA ILE A 385 -6.68 6.21 -18.25
C ILE A 385 -7.60 7.38 -17.91
N PHE A 386 -7.08 8.38 -17.22
CA PHE A 386 -7.92 9.47 -16.69
C PHE A 386 -7.16 10.81 -16.58
N GLY A 387 -7.91 11.91 -16.48
CA GLY A 387 -7.36 13.26 -16.35
C GLY A 387 -6.40 13.69 -17.46
N ASN A 388 -6.50 13.08 -18.65
CA ASN A 388 -5.59 13.20 -19.80
C ASN A 388 -4.12 12.83 -19.55
N SER A 389 -3.70 12.55 -18.32
CA SER A 389 -2.28 12.44 -17.95
C SER A 389 -1.96 11.23 -17.09
N PHE A 390 -2.96 10.53 -16.57
CA PHE A 390 -2.77 9.40 -15.68
C PHE A 390 -3.10 8.08 -16.36
N ARG A 391 -2.34 7.05 -16.02
CA ARG A 391 -2.57 5.67 -16.45
C ARG A 391 -2.25 4.71 -15.31
N VAL A 392 -3.09 3.69 -15.13
CA VAL A 392 -2.83 2.57 -14.22
C VAL A 392 -2.96 1.25 -14.98
N SER A 393 -2.15 0.24 -14.63
CA SER A 393 -2.11 -1.04 -15.32
C SER A 393 -1.80 -2.18 -14.35
N TYR A 394 -2.72 -3.15 -14.24
CA TYR A 394 -2.46 -4.40 -13.52
C TYR A 394 -1.38 -5.24 -14.23
N ALA A 395 -1.48 -5.35 -15.55
CA ALA A 395 -0.61 -6.21 -16.34
C ALA A 395 0.87 -5.80 -16.29
N GLU A 396 1.15 -4.50 -16.10
CA GLU A 396 2.51 -3.96 -15.98
C GLU A 396 2.87 -3.61 -14.54
N ASP A 397 1.96 -3.82 -13.59
CA ASP A 397 2.05 -3.30 -12.22
C ASP A 397 2.53 -1.84 -12.17
N LEU A 398 1.77 -0.94 -12.80
CA LEU A 398 2.20 0.42 -13.12
C LEU A 398 1.15 1.46 -12.76
N SER A 399 1.61 2.54 -12.14
CA SER A 399 0.99 3.87 -12.12
C SER A 399 1.89 4.83 -12.89
N GLU A 400 1.31 5.70 -13.70
CA GLU A 400 2.04 6.66 -14.53
C GLU A 400 1.35 8.04 -14.52
N LEU A 401 2.16 9.10 -14.41
CA LEU A 401 1.80 10.48 -14.72
C LEU A 401 2.66 10.95 -15.90
N ASN A 402 2.01 11.41 -16.96
CA ASN A 402 2.65 12.00 -18.12
C ASN A 402 1.85 13.22 -18.59
N ASN A 403 2.15 14.40 -18.02
CA ASN A 403 1.42 15.64 -18.33
C ASN A 403 2.20 16.62 -19.25
N GLY A 404 3.40 16.25 -19.70
CA GLY A 404 4.28 17.07 -20.54
C GLY A 404 5.36 17.85 -19.79
N GLU A 405 5.19 18.11 -18.49
CA GLU A 405 6.20 18.78 -17.64
C GLU A 405 6.71 17.87 -16.52
N LYS A 406 5.85 16.99 -16.02
CA LYS A 406 6.13 15.96 -15.02
C LYS A 406 5.97 14.60 -15.68
N PHE A 407 6.94 13.73 -15.46
CA PHE A 407 6.90 12.35 -15.94
C PHE A 407 7.27 11.38 -14.82
N TYR A 408 6.26 10.73 -14.23
CA TYR A 408 6.42 9.82 -13.09
C TYR A 408 5.91 8.42 -13.42
N TYR A 409 6.59 7.38 -12.95
CA TYR A 409 6.21 5.99 -13.20
C TYR A 409 6.63 5.08 -12.04
N SER A 410 5.70 4.30 -11.49
CA SER A 410 5.97 3.46 -10.32
C SER A 410 6.75 2.18 -10.63
N ASN A 411 6.91 1.84 -11.90
CA ASN A 411 7.66 0.68 -12.39
C ASN A 411 8.16 0.96 -13.82
N GLN A 412 8.88 0.00 -14.41
CA GLN A 412 9.32 0.07 -15.80
C GLN A 412 8.18 0.53 -16.73
N THR A 413 8.45 1.53 -17.56
CA THR A 413 7.53 1.98 -18.60
C THR A 413 8.19 2.05 -19.96
N ASN A 414 7.42 1.80 -21.01
CA ASN A 414 7.82 2.04 -22.39
C ASN A 414 7.15 3.30 -22.97
N THR A 415 6.31 3.99 -22.20
CA THR A 415 5.66 5.23 -22.62
C THR A 415 6.71 6.35 -22.70
N PRO A 416 6.88 7.04 -23.84
CA PRO A 416 7.72 8.23 -23.90
C PRO A 416 7.03 9.42 -23.21
N PRO A 417 7.80 10.37 -22.63
CA PRO A 417 7.22 11.62 -22.16
C PRO A 417 6.53 12.36 -23.31
N LYS A 418 5.37 12.99 -23.05
CA LYS A 418 4.62 13.74 -24.07
C LYS A 418 5.46 14.85 -24.72
N ASP A 419 6.30 15.51 -23.93
CA ASP A 419 7.23 16.53 -24.39
C ASP A 419 8.49 16.51 -23.53
N ALA A 420 9.52 15.79 -23.98
CA ALA A 420 10.77 15.68 -23.23
C ALA A 420 11.50 17.03 -23.03
N SER A 421 11.22 18.02 -23.88
CA SER A 421 11.91 19.32 -23.86
C SER A 421 11.40 20.26 -22.76
N LYS A 422 10.20 20.00 -22.22
CA LYS A 422 9.55 20.79 -21.18
C LYS A 422 9.58 20.14 -19.80
N LEU A 423 10.24 19.01 -19.67
CA LEU A 423 10.32 18.31 -18.39
C LEU A 423 10.98 19.21 -17.34
N VAL A 424 10.37 19.25 -16.17
CA VAL A 424 10.89 19.91 -14.97
C VAL A 424 11.01 18.96 -13.78
N SER A 425 10.41 17.77 -13.88
CA SER A 425 10.44 16.78 -12.80
C SER A 425 10.22 15.37 -13.35
N ILE A 426 11.12 14.45 -12.97
CA ILE A 426 11.02 13.02 -13.27
C ILE A 426 11.13 12.27 -11.94
N ALA A 427 10.35 11.21 -11.76
CA ALA A 427 10.42 10.36 -10.58
C ALA A 427 10.03 8.94 -10.95
N GLY A 428 10.81 7.93 -10.57
CA GLY A 428 10.45 6.58 -10.95
C GLY A 428 11.18 5.47 -10.23
N CYS A 429 10.69 4.27 -10.48
CA CYS A 429 11.37 3.00 -10.19
C CYS A 429 11.49 2.21 -11.49
N GLY A 430 12.63 1.56 -11.74
CA GLY A 430 12.92 0.93 -13.03
C GLY A 430 13.25 1.95 -14.13
N SER A 431 13.18 1.54 -15.40
CA SER A 431 13.58 2.38 -16.54
C SER A 431 12.39 2.96 -17.31
N SER A 432 12.70 3.95 -18.14
CA SER A 432 11.80 4.58 -19.12
C SER A 432 12.58 4.91 -20.40
N PRO A 433 11.92 5.37 -21.47
CA PRO A 433 12.63 5.78 -22.69
C PRO A 433 13.68 6.89 -22.48
N ILE A 434 13.63 7.63 -21.36
CA ILE A 434 14.58 8.71 -21.05
C ILE A 434 15.51 8.43 -19.86
N VAL A 435 15.26 7.38 -19.06
CA VAL A 435 16.12 6.96 -17.95
C VAL A 435 16.34 5.45 -18.04
N ASP A 436 17.60 5.01 -18.12
CA ASP A 436 17.99 3.61 -18.01
C ASP A 436 18.60 3.39 -16.63
N TYR A 437 18.06 2.47 -15.84
CA TYR A 437 18.47 2.20 -14.47
C TYR A 437 18.05 0.78 -14.03
N GLU A 438 19.03 -0.01 -13.57
CA GLU A 438 18.80 -1.39 -13.11
C GLU A 438 18.47 -1.50 -11.61
N GLY A 439 18.73 -0.46 -10.82
CA GLY A 439 18.44 -0.48 -9.39
C GLY A 439 16.94 -0.53 -9.10
N THR A 440 16.58 -1.07 -7.94
CA THR A 440 15.19 -1.24 -7.50
C THR A 440 14.70 -0.08 -6.62
N GLY A 441 15.62 0.78 -6.18
CA GLY A 441 15.30 2.01 -5.45
C GLY A 441 14.60 3.06 -6.30
N ALA A 442 13.80 3.92 -5.67
CA ALA A 442 13.22 5.09 -6.32
C ALA A 442 14.30 6.13 -6.64
N TYR A 443 14.14 6.86 -7.75
CA TYR A 443 14.94 8.04 -8.04
C TYR A 443 14.07 9.23 -8.40
N PHE A 444 14.67 10.41 -8.27
CA PHE A 444 14.03 11.67 -8.61
C PHE A 444 15.01 12.61 -9.30
N ILE A 445 14.55 13.28 -10.36
CA ILE A 445 15.34 14.19 -11.19
C ILE A 445 14.57 15.50 -11.31
N ASP A 446 14.98 16.50 -10.54
CA ASP A 446 14.28 17.78 -10.40
C ASP A 446 15.03 18.88 -11.17
N CYS A 447 14.36 19.63 -12.04
CA CYS A 447 14.94 20.79 -12.71
C CYS A 447 14.97 21.96 -11.73
N LEU A 448 16.17 22.46 -11.41
CA LEU A 448 16.35 23.62 -10.53
C LEU A 448 16.30 24.92 -11.34
N GLU A 449 16.89 24.89 -12.52
CA GLU A 449 16.83 25.89 -13.59
C GLU A 449 17.33 25.25 -14.90
N SER A 450 17.18 25.92 -16.06
CA SER A 450 17.62 25.33 -17.33
C SER A 450 19.11 24.92 -17.30
N GLY A 451 19.36 23.66 -17.62
CA GLY A 451 20.67 23.03 -17.61
C GLY A 451 21.20 22.67 -16.22
N VAL A 452 20.43 22.84 -15.15
CA VAL A 452 20.82 22.48 -13.77
C VAL A 452 19.74 21.64 -13.11
N TRP A 453 20.10 20.40 -12.78
CA TRP A 453 19.18 19.40 -12.25
C TRP A 453 19.70 18.82 -10.95
N ARG A 454 18.79 18.37 -10.09
CA ARG A 454 19.09 17.59 -8.89
C ARG A 454 18.68 16.14 -9.13
N LEU A 455 19.60 15.21 -8.90
CA LEU A 455 19.33 13.78 -8.93
C LEU A 455 19.39 13.23 -7.50
N GLU A 456 18.36 12.53 -7.06
CA GLU A 456 18.32 11.79 -5.80
C GLU A 456 18.02 10.33 -6.10
N VAL A 457 18.80 9.42 -5.53
CA VAL A 457 18.67 7.97 -5.73
C VAL A 457 18.57 7.28 -4.38
N MET A 458 17.47 6.59 -4.14
CA MET A 458 17.25 5.74 -2.97
C MET A 458 18.01 4.42 -3.12
N PRO A 459 18.42 3.77 -2.01
CA PRO A 459 18.97 2.43 -2.05
C PRO A 459 17.96 1.42 -2.59
N ASP A 460 18.48 0.29 -3.03
CA ASP A 460 17.67 -0.81 -3.52
C ASP A 460 16.87 -1.45 -2.39
N ALA A 461 15.64 -1.82 -2.71
CA ALA A 461 14.73 -2.58 -1.88
C ALA A 461 14.49 -3.96 -2.49
N VAL A 462 14.74 -5.02 -1.73
CA VAL A 462 14.52 -6.41 -2.18
C VAL A 462 13.62 -7.13 -1.20
N VAL A 463 12.53 -7.71 -1.71
CA VAL A 463 11.59 -8.49 -0.90
C VAL A 463 12.22 -9.82 -0.51
N VAL A 464 12.34 -10.07 0.80
CA VAL A 464 12.97 -11.28 1.35
C VAL A 464 12.01 -12.15 2.18
N ASN A 465 10.88 -11.59 2.63
CA ASN A 465 9.77 -12.32 3.24
C ASN A 465 8.44 -11.66 2.90
N ASP A 466 7.33 -12.39 3.09
CA ASP A 466 6.00 -11.81 3.01
C ASP A 466 5.81 -10.73 4.10
N PRO A 467 5.59 -9.46 3.70
CA PRO A 467 5.42 -8.35 4.64
C PRO A 467 4.12 -8.42 5.43
N PHE A 468 3.10 -9.14 4.96
CA PHE A 468 1.76 -9.20 5.56
C PHE A 468 1.55 -10.45 6.44
N ALA A 469 2.52 -11.37 6.47
CA ALA A 469 2.59 -12.45 7.45
C ALA A 469 2.74 -11.90 8.88
N LYS A 470 2.55 -12.76 9.89
CA LYS A 470 2.62 -12.40 11.32
C LYS A 470 3.79 -11.42 11.63
N PRO A 471 3.54 -10.28 12.30
CA PRO A 471 4.51 -9.21 12.45
C PRO A 471 5.54 -9.57 13.51
N SER A 472 6.81 -9.23 13.25
CA SER A 472 7.90 -9.44 14.21
C SER A 472 9.12 -8.58 13.86
N LEU A 473 9.71 -7.89 14.84
CA LEU A 473 10.97 -7.16 14.67
C LEU A 473 12.17 -8.07 14.34
N LYS A 474 12.00 -9.40 14.46
CA LYS A 474 12.98 -10.43 14.07
C LYS A 474 12.79 -10.93 12.64
N LYS A 475 11.73 -10.49 11.94
CA LYS A 475 11.42 -10.85 10.55
C LYS A 475 11.71 -9.65 9.67
N GLU A 476 12.85 -9.67 8.98
CA GLU A 476 13.13 -8.72 7.92
C GLU A 476 12.26 -9.07 6.70
N VAL A 477 11.47 -8.13 6.18
CA VAL A 477 10.57 -8.35 5.03
C VAL A 477 11.11 -7.73 3.76
N ILE A 478 11.85 -6.63 3.89
CA ILE A 478 12.56 -5.95 2.80
C ILE A 478 13.99 -5.71 3.26
N SER A 479 14.96 -6.14 2.46
CA SER A 479 16.37 -5.83 2.64
C SER A 479 16.78 -4.61 1.83
N ILE A 480 17.54 -3.71 2.46
CA ILE A 480 18.07 -2.49 1.85
C ILE A 480 19.52 -2.72 1.44
N ILE A 481 19.82 -2.46 0.17
CA ILE A 481 21.15 -2.64 -0.42
C ILE A 481 21.61 -1.32 -1.05
N TYR A 482 22.82 -0.88 -0.72
CA TYR A 482 23.45 0.29 -1.34
C TYR A 482 24.23 -0.14 -2.58
N GLY A 483 23.50 -0.67 -3.57
CA GLY A 483 24.06 -1.10 -4.85
C GLY A 483 24.60 0.07 -5.67
N THR A 484 25.55 -0.22 -6.56
CA THR A 484 26.07 0.73 -7.55
C THR A 484 25.60 0.32 -8.93
N TRP A 485 25.00 1.26 -9.66
CA TRP A 485 24.38 1.01 -10.95
C TRP A 485 24.77 2.06 -11.97
N ASP A 486 24.87 1.68 -13.24
CA ASP A 486 24.91 2.68 -14.30
C ASP A 486 23.54 3.32 -14.45
N MET A 487 23.51 4.64 -14.68
CA MET A 487 22.28 5.37 -15.00
C MET A 487 22.47 6.18 -16.28
N ALA A 488 21.68 5.86 -17.32
CA ALA A 488 21.70 6.63 -18.56
C ALA A 488 20.55 7.65 -18.59
N LEU A 489 20.88 8.93 -18.75
CA LEU A 489 19.94 10.04 -18.80
C LEU A 489 19.85 10.61 -20.22
N ARG A 490 18.64 10.69 -20.75
CA ARG A 490 18.34 11.23 -22.10
C ARG A 490 17.41 12.44 -21.99
N ILE A 491 17.78 13.39 -21.13
CA ILE A 491 17.02 14.62 -20.87
C ILE A 491 17.53 15.74 -21.81
N PRO A 492 16.71 16.25 -22.75
CA PRO A 492 17.15 17.24 -23.74
C PRO A 492 17.79 18.49 -23.14
N ASP A 493 17.23 19.02 -22.06
CA ASP A 493 17.77 20.21 -21.40
C ASP A 493 19.11 19.95 -20.68
N LEU A 494 19.37 18.73 -20.19
CA LEU A 494 20.68 18.40 -19.61
C LEU A 494 21.74 18.13 -20.70
N GLY A 495 21.33 17.53 -21.82
CA GLY A 495 22.20 17.06 -22.88
C GLY A 495 23.00 15.81 -22.50
N LYS A 496 23.93 15.39 -23.36
CA LYS A 496 24.79 14.22 -23.13
C LYS A 496 26.03 14.51 -22.28
N ALA A 497 26.42 15.78 -22.18
CA ALA A 497 27.61 16.20 -21.47
C ALA A 497 27.26 17.12 -20.31
N PHE A 498 27.59 16.71 -19.09
CA PHE A 498 27.31 17.46 -17.86
C PHE A 498 28.29 17.13 -16.75
N THR A 499 28.42 18.02 -15.78
CA THR A 499 29.14 17.79 -14.53
C THR A 499 28.22 17.12 -13.52
N LEU A 500 28.74 16.12 -12.81
CA LEU A 500 28.10 15.46 -11.67
C LEU A 500 28.84 15.85 -10.38
N THR A 501 28.14 16.43 -9.41
CA THR A 501 28.70 16.82 -8.11
C THR A 501 27.86 16.23 -6.98
N ALA A 502 28.46 15.46 -6.06
CA ALA A 502 27.78 14.97 -4.87
C ALA A 502 27.39 16.13 -3.93
N LEU A 503 26.20 16.08 -3.36
CA LEU A 503 25.66 17.12 -2.46
C LEU A 503 25.45 16.65 -1.02
N ASP A 504 25.11 15.38 -0.81
CA ASP A 504 24.83 14.86 0.53
C ASP A 504 26.13 14.58 1.31
N LYS A 505 26.07 14.77 2.64
CA LYS A 505 27.28 14.81 3.48
C LYS A 505 28.10 13.52 3.51
N LYS A 506 27.48 12.36 3.24
CA LYS A 506 28.14 11.05 3.32
C LYS A 506 28.67 10.60 1.96
N ASN A 507 28.46 11.39 0.91
CA ASN A 507 28.84 11.06 -0.45
C ASN A 507 30.16 11.73 -0.82
N ASP A 508 31.26 11.00 -0.64
CA ASP A 508 32.63 11.38 -0.99
C ASP A 508 32.98 11.31 -2.49
N ARG A 509 31.98 11.23 -3.38
CA ARG A 509 32.20 11.08 -4.83
C ARG A 509 32.79 12.39 -5.34
N LYS A 510 33.95 12.30 -6.00
CA LYS A 510 34.59 13.47 -6.62
C LYS A 510 33.72 13.99 -7.76
N GLU A 511 33.78 15.30 -7.98
CA GLU A 511 33.19 15.90 -9.15
C GLU A 511 33.78 15.27 -10.43
N GLU A 512 32.91 14.93 -11.38
CA GLU A 512 33.30 14.32 -12.64
C GLU A 512 32.50 14.89 -13.81
N THR A 513 33.04 14.72 -15.02
CA THR A 513 32.37 15.10 -16.26
C THR A 513 31.83 13.85 -16.94
N VAL A 514 30.52 13.78 -17.10
CA VAL A 514 29.82 12.79 -17.91
C VAL A 514 29.78 13.30 -19.36
N THR A 515 30.07 12.44 -20.34
CA THR A 515 30.19 12.86 -21.77
C THR A 515 29.20 12.20 -22.72
N ASN A 516 28.62 11.07 -22.33
CA ASN A 516 27.72 10.24 -23.16
C ASN A 516 26.30 10.12 -22.58
N GLY A 517 26.01 10.85 -21.50
CA GLY A 517 24.76 10.78 -20.75
C GLY A 517 24.67 9.61 -19.77
N VAL A 518 25.73 8.83 -19.58
CA VAL A 518 25.76 7.67 -18.66
C VAL A 518 26.59 8.00 -17.44
N ILE A 519 25.99 7.93 -16.26
CA ILE A 519 26.68 8.00 -14.99
C ILE A 519 27.06 6.57 -14.60
N CYS A 520 28.35 6.26 -14.61
CA CYS A 520 28.83 4.93 -14.25
C CYS A 520 28.91 4.74 -12.73
N ASP A 521 28.62 3.54 -12.24
CA ASP A 521 28.73 3.18 -10.81
C ASP A 521 28.03 4.19 -9.89
N LEU A 522 26.84 4.67 -10.26
CA LEU A 522 26.04 5.58 -9.45
C LEU A 522 25.57 4.85 -8.19
N ARG A 523 25.88 5.43 -7.04
CA ARG A 523 25.42 4.95 -5.73
C ARG A 523 24.24 5.78 -5.20
N PRO A 524 23.44 5.25 -4.26
CA PRO A 524 22.42 6.02 -3.56
C PRO A 524 23.00 7.30 -2.96
N GLY A 525 22.24 8.39 -3.03
CA GLY A 525 22.68 9.71 -2.61
C GLY A 525 22.06 10.83 -3.45
N VAL A 526 22.57 12.04 -3.27
CA VAL A 526 22.06 13.24 -3.94
C VAL A 526 23.16 13.96 -4.68
N TYR A 527 22.85 14.36 -5.91
CA TYR A 527 23.79 14.89 -6.87
C TYR A 527 23.23 16.13 -7.58
N LEU A 528 24.12 17.07 -7.89
CA LEU A 528 23.87 18.18 -8.80
C LEU A 528 24.37 17.81 -10.19
N LEU A 529 23.52 17.95 -11.19
CA LEU A 529 23.84 17.76 -12.61
C LEU A 529 23.86 19.13 -13.28
N LYS A 530 24.95 19.49 -13.94
CA LYS A 530 25.09 20.77 -14.62
C LYS A 530 25.52 20.57 -16.06
N ARG A 531 24.66 20.92 -17.02
CA ARG A 531 24.95 20.88 -18.46
C ARG A 531 26.29 21.57 -18.75
N ASN A 532 27.11 20.93 -19.59
CA ASN A 532 28.40 21.49 -19.98
C ASN A 532 28.23 22.86 -20.66
N GLY A 533 29.07 23.84 -20.30
CA GLY A 533 28.98 25.22 -20.79
C GLY A 533 27.80 26.04 -20.24
N CYS A 534 26.98 25.48 -19.33
CA CYS A 534 25.91 26.24 -18.67
C CYS A 534 26.49 27.15 -17.58
N THR A 535 26.00 28.39 -17.51
CA THR A 535 26.26 29.31 -16.39
C THR A 535 24.97 29.43 -15.57
N PRO A 536 24.88 28.77 -14.38
CA PRO A 536 23.71 28.85 -13.50
C PRO A 536 23.41 30.30 -13.09
N GLN A 537 22.12 30.66 -12.99
CA GLN A 537 21.73 31.96 -12.44
C GLN A 537 21.90 31.98 -10.92
N GLN A 538 21.74 30.81 -10.28
CA GLN A 538 21.88 30.65 -8.84
C GLN A 538 23.10 29.79 -8.48
N ASN A 539 23.70 30.08 -7.33
CA ASN A 539 24.77 29.26 -6.77
C ASN A 539 24.18 28.13 -5.93
N TRP A 540 23.77 27.05 -6.58
CA TRP A 540 23.19 25.87 -5.93
C TRP A 540 24.22 25.15 -5.06
N LYS A 541 23.92 25.06 -3.77
CA LYS A 541 24.71 24.37 -2.74
C LYS A 541 23.82 23.44 -1.93
N ALA A 542 24.41 22.47 -1.23
CA ALA A 542 23.67 21.49 -0.43
C ALA A 542 22.62 22.10 0.54
N ASP A 543 22.87 23.29 1.08
CA ASP A 543 21.97 23.98 2.00
C ASP A 543 20.92 24.88 1.33
N SER A 544 20.98 25.03 0.00
CA SER A 544 20.04 25.81 -0.80
C SER A 544 18.63 25.22 -0.68
N ARG A 545 17.64 26.08 -0.46
CA ARG A 545 16.24 25.68 -0.40
C ARG A 545 15.70 25.50 -1.81
N TRP A 546 14.98 24.39 -2.02
CA TRP A 546 14.20 24.14 -3.21
C TRP A 546 12.84 23.60 -2.76
N ASN A 547 11.79 24.38 -3.00
CA ASN A 547 10.46 24.12 -2.46
C ASN A 547 10.52 23.90 -0.93
N SER A 548 10.00 22.77 -0.45
CA SER A 548 9.96 22.38 0.95
C SER A 548 11.18 21.58 1.41
N ILE A 549 12.21 21.41 0.59
CA ILE A 549 13.44 20.66 0.94
C ILE A 549 14.69 21.53 0.79
N ARG A 550 15.81 21.05 1.33
CA ARG A 550 17.15 21.51 0.91
C ARG A 550 17.71 20.54 -0.12
N ILE A 551 18.43 21.05 -1.10
CA ILE A 551 18.86 20.20 -2.23
C ILE A 551 19.90 19.15 -1.84
N GLY A 552 20.61 19.26 -0.71
CA GLY A 552 21.52 18.24 -0.20
C GLY A 552 20.92 17.34 0.89
N GLU A 553 19.63 17.48 1.21
CA GLU A 553 18.95 16.53 2.10
C GLU A 553 18.84 15.15 1.43
N PHE A 554 19.23 14.12 2.17
CA PHE A 554 19.11 12.71 1.79
C PHE A 554 18.80 11.90 3.04
N VAL A 555 17.72 11.15 3.01
CA VAL A 555 17.31 10.24 4.10
C VAL A 555 17.15 8.86 3.50
N ALA A 556 17.89 7.91 4.05
CA ALA A 556 17.79 6.51 3.67
C ALA A 556 18.15 5.64 4.89
N PRO A 557 17.58 4.44 5.01
CA PRO A 557 17.90 3.53 6.09
C PRO A 557 19.33 3.02 5.98
N THR A 558 19.92 2.62 7.11
CA THR A 558 21.23 1.95 7.11
C THR A 558 21.03 0.46 6.76
N PRO A 559 21.89 -0.17 5.95
CA PRO A 559 21.82 -1.60 5.68
C PRO A 559 21.88 -2.44 6.96
N ARG A 560 21.03 -3.47 7.08
CA ARG A 560 20.93 -4.30 8.30
C ARG A 560 21.84 -5.53 8.31
N THR A 561 21.98 -6.24 7.19
CA THR A 561 22.78 -7.47 7.11
C THR A 561 23.61 -7.54 5.83
N MET A 562 24.75 -8.25 5.91
CA MET A 562 25.73 -8.37 4.82
C MET A 562 25.64 -9.72 4.09
N ASP A 563 24.94 -10.71 4.66
CA ASP A 563 24.82 -12.06 4.10
C ASP A 563 23.86 -12.09 2.91
N TYR A 564 24.10 -13.02 1.99
CA TYR A 564 23.22 -13.20 0.85
C TYR A 564 21.83 -13.68 1.28
N LYS A 565 20.80 -13.13 0.65
CA LYS A 565 19.42 -13.60 0.72
C LYS A 565 19.02 -14.12 -0.65
N VAL A 566 18.44 -15.31 -0.68
CA VAL A 566 17.90 -15.90 -1.92
C VAL A 566 16.40 -16.03 -1.81
N THR A 567 15.67 -15.24 -2.60
CA THR A 567 14.22 -15.33 -2.74
C THR A 567 13.90 -16.07 -4.04
N HIS A 568 13.18 -17.19 -3.91
CA HIS A 568 12.79 -18.02 -5.05
C HIS A 568 11.50 -18.78 -4.75
N THR A 569 10.55 -18.71 -5.70
CA THR A 569 9.35 -19.54 -5.71
C THR A 569 9.52 -20.64 -6.76
N PRO A 570 9.60 -21.93 -6.37
CA PRO A 570 9.71 -23.01 -7.33
C PRO A 570 8.43 -23.14 -8.14
N ALA A 571 8.56 -23.54 -9.42
CA ALA A 571 7.40 -23.90 -10.19
C ALA A 571 6.70 -25.09 -9.51
N SER A 572 5.40 -24.96 -9.21
CA SER A 572 4.61 -26.05 -8.64
C SER A 572 4.56 -27.26 -9.57
N ILE A 573 4.59 -27.02 -10.89
CA ILE A 573 4.53 -28.06 -11.93
C ILE A 573 5.38 -27.70 -13.15
N ALA A 574 5.97 -28.72 -13.79
CA ALA A 574 6.63 -28.63 -15.08
C ALA A 574 6.22 -29.81 -15.97
N GLU A 575 6.43 -29.70 -17.29
CA GLU A 575 6.14 -30.78 -18.23
C GLU A 575 7.42 -31.53 -18.62
N ALA A 576 7.35 -32.87 -18.60
CA ALA A 576 8.45 -33.71 -19.04
C ALA A 576 8.82 -33.43 -20.51
N GLY A 577 10.12 -33.39 -20.80
CA GLY A 577 10.61 -33.08 -22.14
C GLY A 577 10.47 -31.62 -22.57
N LYS A 578 10.14 -30.71 -21.64
CA LYS A 578 10.22 -29.25 -21.85
C LYS A 578 11.30 -28.64 -20.96
N ALA A 579 11.92 -27.57 -21.45
CA ALA A 579 12.90 -26.84 -20.67
C ALA A 579 12.23 -26.17 -19.45
N LEU A 580 12.91 -26.20 -18.30
CA LEU A 580 12.45 -25.56 -17.07
C LEU A 580 13.27 -24.30 -16.82
N THR A 581 12.61 -23.16 -16.62
CA THR A 581 13.29 -21.91 -16.25
C THR A 581 13.19 -21.72 -14.74
N ILE A 582 14.33 -21.52 -14.08
CA ILE A 582 14.42 -21.22 -12.65
C ILE A 582 14.96 -19.79 -12.52
N ASN A 583 14.18 -18.93 -11.86
CA ASN A 583 14.55 -17.53 -11.57
C ASN A 583 14.67 -17.34 -10.06
N ALA A 584 15.74 -16.70 -9.59
CA ALA A 584 15.90 -16.34 -8.19
C ALA A 584 16.41 -14.90 -8.06
N GLN A 585 15.97 -14.21 -7.00
CA GLN A 585 16.61 -12.98 -6.56
C GLN A 585 17.71 -13.33 -5.58
N VAL A 586 18.94 -12.93 -5.88
CA VAL A 586 20.11 -13.13 -5.01
C VAL A 586 20.62 -11.76 -4.59
N ALA A 587 20.29 -11.38 -3.37
CA ALA A 587 20.51 -10.06 -2.83
C ALA A 587 21.65 -10.10 -1.81
N GLY A 588 22.64 -9.22 -1.93
CA GLY A 588 23.76 -9.12 -1.01
C GLY A 588 24.47 -7.78 -1.16
N SER A 589 25.35 -7.45 -0.22
CA SER A 589 26.12 -6.19 -0.21
C SER A 589 27.07 -6.03 -1.41
N VAL A 590 27.44 -7.15 -2.03
CA VAL A 590 28.22 -7.25 -3.27
C VAL A 590 27.61 -8.34 -4.14
N PHE A 591 27.92 -8.36 -5.44
CA PHE A 591 27.49 -9.48 -6.29
C PHE A 591 28.29 -10.75 -5.99
N PRO A 592 27.65 -11.93 -6.08
CA PRO A 592 28.34 -13.20 -5.98
C PRO A 592 29.22 -13.45 -7.21
N ASP A 593 30.29 -14.22 -7.03
CA ASP A 593 31.18 -14.61 -8.14
C ASP A 593 30.47 -15.59 -9.08
N SER A 594 29.63 -16.45 -8.50
CA SER A 594 28.73 -17.32 -9.24
C SER A 594 27.53 -17.74 -8.40
N VAL A 595 26.42 -18.00 -9.11
CA VAL A 595 25.25 -18.69 -8.57
C VAL A 595 25.07 -19.97 -9.37
N ILE A 596 24.98 -21.11 -8.70
CA ILE A 596 24.86 -22.42 -9.34
C ILE A 596 23.69 -23.21 -8.75
N ILE A 597 23.22 -24.19 -9.50
CA ILE A 597 22.20 -25.14 -9.10
C ILE A 597 22.82 -26.53 -9.02
N TYR A 598 22.56 -27.22 -7.91
CA TYR A 598 22.75 -28.65 -7.77
C TYR A 598 21.40 -29.35 -7.63
N THR A 599 21.31 -30.55 -8.19
CA THR A 599 20.17 -31.46 -7.97
C THR A 599 20.44 -32.36 -6.77
N ASP A 600 19.42 -33.08 -6.31
CA ASP A 600 19.54 -34.13 -5.29
C ASP A 600 20.39 -35.35 -5.70
N LYS A 601 20.94 -35.37 -6.92
CA LYS A 601 21.77 -36.46 -7.47
C LYS A 601 23.28 -36.25 -7.30
N VAL A 602 23.70 -35.16 -6.67
CA VAL A 602 25.13 -34.89 -6.43
C VAL A 602 25.65 -35.66 -5.22
N SER A 603 26.94 -35.97 -5.20
CA SER A 603 27.57 -36.72 -4.10
C SER A 603 29.02 -36.30 -3.91
N PHE A 604 29.42 -36.10 -2.64
CA PHE A 604 30.82 -35.91 -2.24
C PHE A 604 31.75 -37.01 -2.77
N TRP A 605 31.26 -38.25 -2.90
CA TRP A 605 32.05 -39.40 -3.37
C TRP A 605 32.19 -39.48 -4.90
N ASN A 606 31.49 -38.62 -5.64
CA ASN A 606 31.56 -38.60 -7.10
C ASN A 606 32.59 -37.56 -7.55
N GLU A 607 33.58 -38.00 -8.34
CA GLU A 607 34.60 -37.12 -8.92
C GLU A 607 34.02 -36.09 -9.90
N HIS A 608 32.86 -36.39 -10.50
CA HIS A 608 32.23 -35.56 -11.53
C HIS A 608 30.76 -35.26 -11.19
N ASN A 609 30.54 -34.15 -10.48
CA ASN A 609 29.19 -33.66 -10.16
C ASN A 609 28.73 -32.58 -11.16
N PRO A 610 27.60 -32.78 -11.86
CA PRO A 610 27.06 -31.75 -12.75
C PRO A 610 26.51 -30.57 -11.94
N TYR A 611 26.67 -29.36 -12.47
CA TYR A 611 26.04 -28.15 -11.95
C TYR A 611 25.48 -27.32 -13.10
N ILE A 612 24.50 -26.47 -12.78
CA ILE A 612 23.92 -25.55 -13.75
C ILE A 612 24.21 -24.12 -13.27
N LYS A 613 24.98 -23.37 -14.06
CA LYS A 613 25.28 -21.96 -13.73
C LYS A 613 24.08 -21.09 -14.02
N MET A 614 23.62 -20.33 -13.03
CA MET A 614 22.63 -19.29 -13.23
C MET A 614 23.32 -18.04 -13.80
N LYS A 615 22.72 -17.43 -14.81
CA LYS A 615 23.17 -16.18 -15.42
C LYS A 615 22.39 -15.02 -14.83
N ARG A 616 23.08 -13.95 -14.45
CA ARG A 616 22.44 -12.69 -14.07
C ARG A 616 21.72 -12.11 -15.29
N THR A 617 20.43 -11.83 -15.17
CA THR A 617 19.61 -11.26 -16.27
C THR A 617 19.39 -9.76 -16.11
N SER A 618 19.19 -9.30 -14.88
CA SER A 618 18.89 -7.89 -14.57
C SER A 618 18.97 -7.68 -13.06
N GLY A 619 19.50 -6.54 -12.58
CA GLY A 619 19.48 -6.21 -11.16
C GLY A 619 20.04 -7.35 -10.29
N TYR A 620 19.23 -7.84 -9.35
CA TYR A 620 19.51 -8.99 -8.47
C TYR A 620 18.97 -10.33 -8.98
N THR A 621 18.41 -10.38 -10.19
CA THR A 621 17.78 -11.58 -10.76
C THR A 621 18.79 -12.45 -11.49
N TYR A 622 18.80 -13.73 -11.13
CA TYR A 622 19.57 -14.79 -11.75
C TYR A 622 18.63 -15.83 -12.34
N GLN A 623 18.99 -16.35 -13.52
CA GLN A 623 18.19 -17.33 -14.25
C GLN A 623 19.05 -18.52 -14.69
N ALA A 624 18.49 -19.72 -14.56
CA ALA A 624 18.96 -20.92 -15.25
C ALA A 624 17.84 -21.50 -16.12
N ILE A 625 18.19 -21.97 -17.31
CA ILE A 625 17.29 -22.73 -18.18
C ILE A 625 17.82 -24.16 -18.23
N LEU A 626 17.04 -25.07 -17.66
CA LEU A 626 17.37 -26.49 -17.60
C LEU A 626 16.95 -27.17 -18.90
N PRO A 627 17.83 -27.96 -19.55
CA PRO A 627 17.50 -28.65 -20.78
C PRO A 627 16.31 -29.59 -20.64
N ALA A 628 15.50 -29.67 -21.70
CA ALA A 628 14.35 -30.57 -21.78
C ALA A 628 14.69 -32.04 -21.47
N ALA A 629 15.90 -32.50 -21.82
CA ALA A 629 16.35 -33.88 -21.59
C ALA A 629 16.52 -34.23 -20.11
N ASP A 630 16.74 -33.22 -19.26
CA ASP A 630 16.96 -33.38 -17.82
C ASP A 630 15.65 -33.33 -17.03
N ILE A 631 14.59 -32.80 -17.64
CA ILE A 631 13.25 -32.70 -17.05
C ILE A 631 12.44 -33.94 -17.41
N LYS A 632 12.51 -34.94 -16.53
CA LYS A 632 11.82 -36.23 -16.64
C LYS A 632 10.66 -36.29 -15.66
N GLU A 633 9.64 -37.08 -15.99
CA GLU A 633 8.53 -37.37 -15.06
C GLU A 633 9.06 -37.82 -13.70
N ASP A 634 8.32 -37.45 -12.64
CA ASP A 634 8.63 -37.55 -11.20
C ASP A 634 8.81 -36.15 -10.57
N CYS A 635 9.92 -35.91 -9.90
CA CYS A 635 10.13 -34.79 -8.99
C CYS A 635 11.51 -34.20 -9.26
N PHE A 636 11.55 -32.93 -9.65
CA PHE A 636 12.79 -32.21 -9.83
C PHE A 636 13.16 -31.48 -8.55
N LYS A 637 14.20 -31.96 -7.86
CA LYS A 637 14.68 -31.40 -6.60
C LYS A 637 16.01 -30.70 -6.79
N TYR A 638 16.17 -29.50 -6.21
CA TYR A 638 17.37 -28.71 -6.39
C TYR A 638 17.64 -27.72 -5.25
N ASN A 639 18.90 -27.34 -5.16
CA ASN A 639 19.40 -26.23 -4.36
C ASN A 639 19.91 -25.10 -5.26
N ILE A 640 19.93 -23.89 -4.71
CA ILE A 640 20.68 -22.75 -5.28
C ILE A 640 21.85 -22.49 -4.34
N ILE A 641 23.04 -22.39 -4.89
CA ILE A 641 24.28 -22.18 -4.17
C ILE A 641 24.88 -20.85 -4.62
N VAL A 642 25.12 -19.98 -3.64
CA VAL A 642 25.74 -18.67 -3.86
C VAL A 642 27.21 -18.77 -3.46
N CYS A 643 28.11 -18.46 -4.39
CA CYS A 643 29.56 -18.58 -4.21
C CYS A 643 30.21 -17.19 -4.19
N ARG A 644 31.05 -16.92 -3.19
CA ARG A 644 31.85 -15.69 -3.08
C ARG A 644 33.17 -15.98 -2.38
N GLY A 645 34.28 -15.79 -3.09
CA GLY A 645 35.60 -16.23 -2.62
C GLY A 645 35.59 -17.71 -2.27
N ASP A 646 36.12 -18.05 -1.10
CA ASP A 646 36.13 -19.43 -0.57
C ASP A 646 34.84 -19.80 0.20
N SER A 647 33.84 -18.91 0.22
CA SER A 647 32.58 -19.13 0.92
C SER A 647 31.47 -19.53 -0.05
N THR A 648 30.74 -20.58 0.31
CA THR A 648 29.50 -20.99 -0.35
C THR A 648 28.35 -21.02 0.65
N HIS A 649 27.16 -20.65 0.20
CA HIS A 649 25.93 -20.78 0.98
C HIS A 649 24.87 -21.48 0.13
N THR A 650 24.21 -22.47 0.72
CA THR A 650 23.22 -23.31 0.05
C THR A 650 21.81 -23.04 0.56
N TYR A 651 20.87 -22.88 -0.38
CA TYR A 651 19.46 -22.56 -0.14
C TYR A 651 18.56 -23.69 -0.70
N PRO A 652 17.36 -23.95 -0.13
CA PRO A 652 16.62 -23.13 0.85
C PRO A 652 16.93 -23.43 2.32
N ALA A 653 17.97 -24.21 2.62
CA ALA A 653 18.33 -24.57 3.98
C ALA A 653 18.62 -23.34 4.87
N GLY A 654 18.47 -23.46 6.20
CA GLY A 654 18.72 -22.34 7.13
C GLY A 654 17.48 -21.50 7.45
N ASN A 655 16.29 -22.10 7.35
CA ASN A 655 15.04 -21.52 7.82
C ASN A 655 15.07 -21.28 9.33
N SER A 656 15.01 -20.02 9.72
CA SER A 656 14.44 -19.66 11.02
C SER A 656 12.92 -19.84 10.97
N VAL A 657 12.28 -19.94 12.13
CA VAL A 657 10.82 -19.88 12.33
C VAL A 657 10.18 -18.60 11.75
N THR A 658 10.96 -17.70 11.14
CA THR A 658 10.57 -16.37 10.63
C THR A 658 10.58 -16.26 9.09
N GLY A 659 10.73 -17.35 8.34
CA GLY A 659 10.37 -17.40 6.91
C GLY A 659 11.47 -17.13 5.88
N SER A 660 12.59 -16.51 6.25
CA SER A 660 13.73 -16.34 5.34
C SER A 660 14.83 -17.34 5.64
N SER A 661 15.25 -18.08 4.62
CA SER A 661 16.49 -18.83 4.66
C SER A 661 17.67 -17.87 4.62
N SER A 662 18.53 -17.94 5.65
CA SER A 662 19.86 -17.30 5.62
C SER A 662 20.88 -18.09 4.80
N GLY A 663 20.44 -19.16 4.14
CA GLY A 663 21.31 -20.20 3.63
C GLY A 663 21.97 -20.98 4.78
N ILE A 664 22.54 -22.13 4.45
CA ILE A 664 23.52 -22.79 5.32
C ILE A 664 24.89 -22.65 4.66
N GLN A 665 25.89 -22.23 5.43
CA GLN A 665 27.27 -22.19 4.96
C GLN A 665 27.73 -23.60 4.55
N GLY A 666 28.36 -23.69 3.39
CA GLY A 666 28.80 -24.93 2.77
C GLY A 666 28.02 -25.30 1.51
N SER A 667 28.38 -26.43 0.92
CA SER A 667 27.86 -26.99 -0.32
C SER A 667 27.37 -28.43 -0.05
N PRO A 668 26.36 -28.94 -0.78
CA PRO A 668 25.98 -30.36 -0.74
C PRO A 668 27.12 -31.35 -1.08
N LEU A 669 28.24 -30.84 -1.59
CA LEU A 669 29.46 -31.61 -1.82
C LEU A 669 30.42 -31.63 -0.64
N ASP A 670 30.18 -30.90 0.45
CA ASP A 670 31.06 -30.94 1.62
C ASP A 670 30.76 -32.18 2.46
N TRP A 671 31.81 -32.84 2.96
CA TRP A 671 31.68 -34.08 3.74
C TRP A 671 30.82 -33.91 5.01
N ASN A 672 30.76 -32.70 5.55
CA ASN A 672 30.02 -32.34 6.76
C ASN A 672 28.75 -31.52 6.47
N TYR A 673 28.28 -31.46 5.23
CA TYR A 673 27.01 -30.81 4.90
C TYR A 673 25.84 -31.70 5.32
N THR A 674 25.00 -31.22 6.24
CA THR A 674 23.96 -32.04 6.88
C THR A 674 22.53 -31.72 6.44
N SER A 675 22.32 -30.72 5.58
CA SER A 675 20.97 -30.32 5.20
C SER A 675 20.41 -31.17 4.06
N ASP A 676 19.15 -31.56 4.22
CA ASP A 676 18.35 -32.31 3.24
C ASP A 676 17.22 -31.46 2.63
N PHE A 677 17.26 -30.13 2.80
CA PHE A 677 16.23 -29.23 2.24
C PHE A 677 16.50 -28.95 0.76
N TYR A 678 15.48 -29.15 -0.08
CA TYR A 678 15.48 -28.85 -1.51
C TYR A 678 14.21 -28.09 -1.90
N TRP A 679 14.31 -27.20 -2.88
CA TRP A 679 13.12 -26.83 -3.64
C TRP A 679 12.68 -28.00 -4.51
N THR A 680 11.38 -28.09 -4.77
CA THR A 680 10.78 -29.23 -5.46
C THR A 680 9.78 -28.74 -6.51
N THR A 681 9.91 -29.26 -7.72
CA THR A 681 8.96 -29.08 -8.81
C THR A 681 8.43 -30.44 -9.27
N ARG A 682 7.10 -30.62 -9.30
CA ARG A 682 6.50 -31.85 -9.82
C ARG A 682 6.56 -31.85 -11.35
N VAL A 683 7.10 -32.91 -11.95
CA VAL A 683 7.19 -33.04 -13.40
C VAL A 683 6.15 -34.05 -13.89
N VAL A 684 5.27 -33.61 -14.79
CA VAL A 684 4.15 -34.42 -15.30
C VAL A 684 4.27 -34.64 -16.81
N ALA A 685 3.61 -35.70 -17.32
CA ALA A 685 3.44 -35.89 -18.75
C ALA A 685 2.71 -34.69 -19.39
N SER A 686 3.11 -34.29 -20.60
CA SER A 686 2.53 -33.15 -21.32
C SER A 686 1.03 -33.28 -21.59
N GLY A 687 0.52 -34.50 -21.73
CA GLY A 687 -0.91 -34.78 -21.92
C GLY A 687 -1.74 -34.77 -20.63
N SER A 688 -1.12 -34.69 -19.45
CA SER A 688 -1.83 -34.76 -18.17
C SER A 688 -2.79 -33.58 -17.97
N ALA A 689 -3.84 -33.79 -17.18
CA ALA A 689 -4.75 -32.73 -16.77
C ALA A 689 -4.03 -31.62 -15.97
N ILE A 690 -4.57 -30.41 -16.01
CA ILE A 690 -4.03 -29.29 -15.22
C ILE A 690 -4.71 -29.28 -13.87
N GLN A 691 -4.03 -29.78 -12.84
CA GLN A 691 -4.51 -29.71 -11.47
C GLN A 691 -4.45 -28.27 -10.97
N LEU A 692 -5.62 -27.67 -10.75
CA LEU A 692 -5.76 -26.31 -10.23
C LEU A 692 -5.75 -26.30 -8.70
N LEU A 693 -6.35 -27.32 -8.08
CA LEU A 693 -6.49 -27.44 -6.64
C LEU A 693 -6.29 -28.89 -6.21
N LYS A 694 -5.57 -29.07 -5.11
CA LYS A 694 -5.40 -30.36 -4.44
C LYS A 694 -5.77 -30.17 -2.98
N VAL A 695 -6.65 -31.01 -2.46
CA VAL A 695 -6.99 -31.02 -1.04
C VAL A 695 -5.95 -31.83 -0.29
N THR A 696 -5.30 -31.21 0.69
CA THR A 696 -4.25 -31.83 1.53
C THR A 696 -4.47 -31.59 3.01
N ASP A 697 -5.09 -30.48 3.37
CA ASP A 697 -5.30 -30.04 4.75
C ASP A 697 -6.52 -29.10 4.84
N THR A 698 -6.79 -28.57 6.03
CA THR A 698 -7.94 -27.70 6.30
C THR A 698 -7.87 -26.32 5.64
N ASP A 699 -6.69 -25.88 5.23
CA ASP A 699 -6.50 -24.65 4.47
C ASP A 699 -6.57 -24.94 2.97
N SER A 700 -5.70 -25.83 2.47
CA SER A 700 -5.54 -26.22 1.07
C SER A 700 -5.53 -25.04 0.09
N ARG A 701 -5.10 -23.85 0.53
CA ARG A 701 -5.12 -22.58 -0.24
C ARG A 701 -6.51 -22.16 -0.72
N ILE A 702 -7.56 -22.50 0.03
CA ILE A 702 -8.94 -22.12 -0.27
C ILE A 702 -9.38 -21.02 0.68
N GLU A 703 -9.62 -19.85 0.12
CA GLU A 703 -10.31 -18.77 0.80
C GLU A 703 -11.82 -19.04 0.77
N ALA A 704 -12.50 -18.75 1.87
CA ALA A 704 -13.94 -18.96 1.96
C ALA A 704 -14.59 -17.73 2.57
N TYR A 705 -15.59 -17.21 1.87
CA TYR A 705 -16.27 -15.97 2.20
C TYR A 705 -17.77 -16.18 2.31
N THR A 706 -18.40 -15.35 3.13
CA THR A 706 -19.85 -15.29 3.26
C THR A 706 -20.31 -13.85 3.04
N LEU A 707 -21.45 -13.69 2.39
CA LEU A 707 -22.18 -12.42 2.27
C LEU A 707 -23.55 -12.64 2.90
N PRO A 708 -23.93 -11.92 3.97
CA PRO A 708 -23.07 -11.04 4.75
C PRO A 708 -21.96 -11.81 5.50
N GLU A 709 -20.88 -11.11 5.85
CA GLU A 709 -19.64 -11.64 6.44
C GLU A 709 -19.80 -12.28 7.82
N TRP A 710 -20.85 -11.94 8.55
CA TRP A 710 -21.09 -12.44 9.91
C TRP A 710 -21.75 -13.82 9.96
N ASN A 711 -21.91 -14.51 8.83
CA ASN A 711 -22.38 -15.91 8.82
C ASN A 711 -21.27 -16.84 9.35
N ASP A 712 -21.65 -17.91 10.06
CA ASP A 712 -20.64 -18.85 10.56
C ASP A 712 -20.13 -19.74 9.43
N LEU A 713 -18.83 -20.05 9.51
CA LEU A 713 -18.13 -20.95 8.61
C LEU A 713 -17.32 -21.95 9.44
N GLN A 714 -17.51 -23.23 9.16
CA GLN A 714 -16.67 -24.31 9.67
C GLN A 714 -16.00 -25.06 8.52
N ARG A 715 -14.72 -25.40 8.71
CA ARG A 715 -13.92 -26.17 7.77
C ARG A 715 -13.48 -27.47 8.43
N THR A 716 -13.54 -28.58 7.72
CA THR A 716 -13.10 -29.89 8.25
C THR A 716 -12.54 -30.77 7.16
N LEU A 717 -11.29 -31.23 7.34
CA LEU A 717 -10.69 -32.22 6.45
C LEU A 717 -11.33 -33.58 6.71
N LEU A 718 -11.85 -34.20 5.66
CA LEU A 718 -12.38 -35.55 5.66
C LEU A 718 -11.35 -36.47 5.01
N ASP A 719 -10.56 -37.12 5.87
CA ASP A 719 -9.54 -38.09 5.48
C ASP A 719 -9.74 -39.37 6.29
N SER A 720 -10.74 -40.16 5.88
CA SER A 720 -11.20 -41.34 6.62
C SER A 720 -10.77 -42.65 5.96
N SER A 721 -10.09 -42.60 4.82
CA SER A 721 -9.71 -43.79 4.05
C SER A 721 -8.29 -43.67 3.53
N PRO A 722 -7.44 -44.70 3.71
CA PRO A 722 -6.11 -44.71 3.13
C PRO A 722 -6.10 -44.85 1.60
N THR A 723 -7.25 -45.16 0.97
CA THR A 723 -7.36 -45.39 -0.48
C THR A 723 -8.15 -44.30 -1.20
N GLU A 724 -9.03 -43.58 -0.50
CA GLU A 724 -9.77 -42.46 -1.10
C GLU A 724 -9.01 -41.16 -0.86
N LYS A 725 -8.97 -40.29 -1.88
CA LYS A 725 -8.38 -38.96 -1.71
C LYS A 725 -9.25 -38.11 -0.77
N PRO A 726 -8.66 -37.29 0.10
CA PRO A 726 -9.40 -36.50 1.08
C PRO A 726 -10.36 -35.50 0.42
N LEU A 727 -11.39 -35.10 1.16
CA LEU A 727 -12.31 -34.02 0.82
C LEU A 727 -12.24 -32.94 1.92
N LEU A 728 -12.46 -31.69 1.54
CA LEU A 728 -12.60 -30.58 2.49
C LEU A 728 -14.07 -30.20 2.59
N ARG A 729 -14.65 -30.38 3.78
CA ARG A 729 -16.01 -29.97 4.09
C ARG A 729 -16.04 -28.50 4.49
N PHE A 730 -16.91 -27.74 3.84
CA PHE A 730 -17.30 -26.39 4.25
C PHE A 730 -18.75 -26.42 4.69
N CYS A 731 -19.00 -25.96 5.92
CA CYS A 731 -20.33 -25.84 6.50
C CYS A 731 -20.60 -24.36 6.79
N PHE A 732 -21.60 -23.80 6.13
CA PHE A 732 -22.03 -22.42 6.28
C PHE A 732 -23.36 -22.37 7.03
N THR A 733 -23.42 -21.55 8.09
CA THR A 733 -24.66 -21.32 8.85
C THR A 733 -25.12 -19.88 8.64
N PRO A 734 -26.17 -19.67 7.83
CA PRO A 734 -26.74 -18.34 7.60
C PRO A 734 -27.27 -17.68 8.87
N LYS A 735 -26.87 -16.43 9.10
CA LYS A 735 -27.43 -15.52 10.09
C LYS A 735 -28.14 -14.31 9.46
N GLY A 736 -27.91 -14.05 8.18
CA GLY A 736 -28.51 -12.96 7.41
C GLY A 736 -29.61 -13.37 6.43
N LYS A 737 -30.28 -12.37 5.84
CA LYS A 737 -31.19 -12.56 4.71
C LYS A 737 -30.39 -12.74 3.41
N ASN A 738 -30.86 -13.64 2.54
CA ASN A 738 -30.29 -13.91 1.20
C ASN A 738 -28.77 -14.14 1.18
N PRO A 739 -28.23 -15.04 2.02
CA PRO A 739 -26.80 -15.26 2.09
C PRO A 739 -26.23 -15.81 0.78
N GLN A 740 -24.99 -15.44 0.47
CA GLN A 740 -24.17 -16.03 -0.59
C GLN A 740 -22.86 -16.52 0.01
N HIS A 741 -22.38 -17.68 -0.44
CA HIS A 741 -21.15 -18.28 0.03
C HIS A 741 -20.20 -18.50 -1.13
N PHE A 742 -18.91 -18.27 -0.91
CA PHE A 742 -17.88 -18.33 -1.94
C PHE A 742 -16.69 -19.16 -1.45
N LEU A 743 -16.13 -19.95 -2.35
CA LEU A 743 -14.82 -20.57 -2.21
C LEU A 743 -13.94 -20.06 -3.34
N ARG A 744 -12.76 -19.55 -3.02
CA ARG A 744 -11.80 -19.01 -3.99
C ARG A 744 -10.41 -19.59 -3.77
N ALA A 745 -9.68 -19.78 -4.86
CA ALA A 745 -8.26 -20.12 -4.82
C ALA A 745 -7.54 -19.37 -5.94
N PHE A 746 -6.36 -18.80 -5.65
CA PHE A 746 -5.47 -18.29 -6.70
C PHE A 746 -4.81 -19.49 -7.39
N VAL A 747 -4.94 -19.57 -8.71
CA VAL A 747 -4.54 -20.73 -9.52
C VAL A 747 -3.65 -20.36 -10.72
N LYS A 748 -3.18 -19.12 -10.78
CA LYS A 748 -2.35 -18.63 -11.89
C LYS A 748 -1.05 -19.41 -12.01
N ASP A 749 -0.42 -19.73 -10.87
CA ASP A 749 0.88 -20.40 -10.81
C ASP A 749 0.81 -21.83 -11.38
N GLU A 750 -0.33 -22.51 -11.20
CA GLU A 750 -0.62 -23.83 -11.75
C GLU A 750 -0.82 -23.81 -13.28
N ILE A 751 -1.21 -22.66 -13.83
CA ILE A 751 -1.55 -22.44 -15.23
C ILE A 751 -0.35 -21.91 -16.01
N GLU A 752 0.47 -21.05 -15.39
CA GLU A 752 1.57 -20.33 -16.05
C GLU A 752 2.61 -21.29 -16.66
N GLY A 753 2.94 -22.38 -15.96
CA GLY A 753 3.85 -23.42 -16.46
C GLY A 753 3.28 -24.28 -17.60
N ARG A 754 1.99 -24.15 -17.92
CA ARG A 754 1.26 -25.03 -18.85
C ARG A 754 0.33 -24.29 -19.81
N LYS A 755 0.62 -23.02 -20.12
CA LYS A 755 -0.23 -22.13 -20.97
C LYS A 755 -0.71 -22.77 -22.28
N ASP A 756 0.12 -23.58 -22.95
CA ASP A 756 -0.29 -24.25 -24.19
C ASP A 756 -1.31 -25.36 -23.96
N LYS A 757 -1.17 -26.16 -22.88
CA LYS A 757 -2.18 -27.15 -22.51
C LYS A 757 -3.49 -26.44 -22.14
N VAL A 758 -3.43 -25.34 -21.40
CA VAL A 758 -4.62 -24.57 -20.96
C VAL A 758 -5.51 -24.18 -22.14
N LYS A 759 -4.92 -23.78 -23.28
CA LYS A 759 -5.65 -23.45 -24.52
C LYS A 759 -6.42 -24.64 -25.10
N SER A 760 -5.91 -25.85 -24.91
CA SER A 760 -6.55 -27.09 -25.39
C SER A 760 -7.62 -27.63 -24.44
N CYS A 761 -7.63 -27.16 -23.19
CA CYS A 761 -8.60 -27.63 -22.22
C CYS A 761 -10.00 -27.14 -22.56
N THR A 762 -10.99 -28.02 -22.44
CA THR A 762 -12.38 -27.72 -22.77
C THR A 762 -13.31 -27.80 -21.58
N THR A 763 -12.86 -28.38 -20.46
CA THR A 763 -13.73 -28.73 -19.33
C THR A 763 -13.06 -28.39 -18.00
N LEU A 764 -13.82 -27.74 -17.11
CA LEU A 764 -13.52 -27.63 -15.68
C LEU A 764 -14.13 -28.83 -14.95
N CYS A 765 -13.30 -29.57 -14.23
CA CYS A 765 -13.68 -30.74 -13.46
C CYS A 765 -13.51 -30.48 -11.97
N ILE A 766 -14.55 -30.76 -11.19
CA ILE A 766 -14.58 -30.56 -9.73
C ILE A 766 -14.99 -31.87 -9.08
N ARG A 767 -14.12 -32.45 -8.24
CA ARG A 767 -14.45 -33.62 -7.44
C ARG A 767 -15.27 -33.20 -6.22
N VAL A 768 -16.35 -33.92 -5.94
CA VAL A 768 -17.24 -33.73 -4.80
C VAL A 768 -17.58 -35.08 -4.16
N ASN A 769 -18.23 -35.09 -3.00
CA ASN A 769 -18.74 -36.34 -2.44
C ASN A 769 -19.87 -36.93 -3.31
N ARG A 770 -19.62 -38.09 -3.93
CA ARG A 770 -20.58 -38.85 -4.76
C ARG A 770 -21.86 -39.27 -4.02
N ASN A 771 -21.82 -39.36 -2.70
CA ASN A 771 -22.93 -39.82 -1.87
C ASN A 771 -23.77 -38.67 -1.27
N LYS A 772 -23.43 -37.41 -1.58
CA LYS A 772 -24.17 -36.24 -1.10
C LYS A 772 -24.66 -35.37 -2.25
N PRO A 773 -25.87 -34.78 -2.13
CA PRO A 773 -26.35 -33.83 -3.12
C PRO A 773 -25.50 -32.55 -3.10
N LEU A 774 -25.33 -31.94 -4.27
CA LEU A 774 -24.71 -30.62 -4.37
C LEU A 774 -25.62 -29.55 -3.74
N PRO A 775 -25.05 -28.46 -3.19
CA PRO A 775 -25.81 -27.26 -2.90
C PRO A 775 -26.61 -26.79 -4.11
N GLN A 776 -27.91 -26.58 -3.92
CA GLN A 776 -28.77 -25.99 -4.94
C GLN A 776 -28.24 -24.62 -5.37
N GLY A 777 -28.12 -24.40 -6.69
CA GLY A 777 -27.60 -23.15 -7.24
C GLY A 777 -26.07 -23.03 -7.18
N LEU A 778 -25.34 -24.10 -6.85
CA LEU A 778 -23.88 -24.12 -6.95
C LEU A 778 -23.47 -23.76 -8.39
N SER A 779 -22.55 -22.79 -8.49
CA SER A 779 -21.94 -22.35 -9.74
C SER A 779 -20.44 -22.30 -9.57
N ALA A 780 -19.71 -22.51 -10.65
CA ALA A 780 -18.25 -22.50 -10.64
C ALA A 780 -17.69 -21.92 -11.93
N GLY A 781 -16.46 -21.43 -11.84
CA GLY A 781 -15.72 -20.86 -12.96
C GLY A 781 -14.51 -20.09 -12.49
N PHE A 782 -14.23 -18.95 -13.12
CA PHE A 782 -12.95 -18.25 -12.95
C PHE A 782 -13.08 -16.74 -12.85
N VAL A 783 -12.17 -16.13 -12.09
CA VAL A 783 -11.80 -14.72 -12.21
C VAL A 783 -10.56 -14.62 -13.08
N THR A 784 -10.60 -13.70 -14.04
CA THR A 784 -9.53 -13.51 -15.03
C THR A 784 -8.59 -12.36 -14.65
N SER A 785 -7.45 -12.24 -15.34
CA SER A 785 -6.51 -11.11 -15.23
C SER A 785 -7.15 -9.74 -15.54
N ASP A 786 -8.31 -9.70 -16.19
CA ASP A 786 -9.10 -8.47 -16.36
C ASP A 786 -9.91 -8.12 -15.09
N GLY A 787 -9.86 -8.93 -14.03
CA GLY A 787 -10.66 -8.78 -12.82
C GLY A 787 -12.13 -9.19 -13.00
N TYR A 788 -12.47 -9.83 -14.12
CA TYR A 788 -13.85 -10.22 -14.47
C TYR A 788 -14.12 -11.69 -14.13
N THR A 789 -15.37 -11.98 -13.74
CA THR A 789 -15.83 -13.31 -13.33
C THR A 789 -16.67 -13.97 -14.41
N TYR A 790 -16.36 -15.24 -14.71
CA TYR A 790 -17.12 -16.08 -15.64
C TYR A 790 -17.51 -17.39 -14.97
N LYS A 791 -18.80 -17.70 -14.91
CA LYS A 791 -19.32 -18.89 -14.22
C LYS A 791 -20.42 -19.58 -15.01
N SER A 792 -20.66 -20.85 -14.67
CA SER A 792 -21.85 -21.61 -15.07
C SER A 792 -22.41 -22.35 -13.86
N LEU A 793 -23.69 -22.72 -13.92
CA LEU A 793 -24.29 -23.62 -12.93
C LEU A 793 -23.62 -24.99 -13.01
N CYS A 794 -23.37 -25.60 -11.85
CA CYS A 794 -22.82 -26.94 -11.77
C CYS A 794 -23.88 -27.97 -12.18
N PRO A 795 -23.64 -28.81 -13.20
CA PRO A 795 -24.51 -29.95 -13.48
C PRO A 795 -24.42 -31.00 -12.36
N ALA A 796 -25.32 -31.99 -12.41
CA ALA A 796 -25.23 -33.14 -11.50
C ALA A 796 -23.87 -33.85 -11.68
N PRO A 797 -23.23 -34.31 -10.57
CA PRO A 797 -21.97 -35.02 -10.66
C PRO A 797 -22.16 -36.39 -11.32
N SER A 798 -21.10 -36.89 -11.98
CA SER A 798 -21.07 -38.27 -12.47
C SER A 798 -21.09 -39.30 -11.33
N ALA A 799 -21.21 -40.59 -11.66
CA ALA A 799 -21.19 -41.67 -10.66
C ALA A 799 -19.89 -41.70 -9.82
N GLU A 800 -18.79 -41.16 -10.38
CA GLU A 800 -17.50 -41.00 -9.69
C GLU A 800 -17.44 -39.75 -8.79
N GLY A 801 -18.52 -38.96 -8.71
CA GLY A 801 -18.55 -37.72 -7.93
C GLY A 801 -17.85 -36.55 -8.62
N ILE A 802 -17.86 -36.49 -9.95
CA ILE A 802 -17.16 -35.43 -10.71
C ILE A 802 -18.19 -34.54 -11.42
N VAL A 803 -18.19 -33.26 -11.07
CA VAL A 803 -18.89 -32.21 -11.82
C VAL A 803 -18.03 -31.79 -13.00
N ARG A 804 -18.60 -31.76 -14.21
CA ARG A 804 -17.90 -31.35 -15.45
C ARG A 804 -18.61 -30.17 -16.09
N ILE A 805 -17.92 -29.04 -16.18
CA ILE A 805 -18.45 -27.80 -16.77
C ILE A 805 -17.67 -27.49 -18.05
N PRO A 806 -18.29 -27.55 -19.23
CA PRO A 806 -17.65 -27.10 -20.46
C PRO A 806 -17.26 -25.62 -20.36
N LEU A 807 -16.01 -25.26 -20.64
CA LEU A 807 -15.52 -23.87 -20.55
C LEU A 807 -16.31 -22.93 -21.48
N LYS A 808 -16.81 -23.45 -22.61
CA LYS A 808 -17.69 -22.73 -23.54
C LYS A 808 -19.04 -22.34 -22.94
N GLU A 809 -19.43 -22.91 -21.80
CA GLU A 809 -20.68 -22.59 -21.09
C GLU A 809 -20.48 -21.51 -20.03
N LEU A 810 -19.24 -21.15 -19.70
CA LEU A 810 -18.98 -20.04 -18.80
C LEU A 810 -19.52 -18.74 -19.42
N ARG A 811 -20.24 -17.95 -18.61
CA ARG A 811 -20.81 -16.65 -18.99
C ARG A 811 -20.28 -15.58 -18.05
N LEU A 812 -20.10 -14.38 -18.59
CA LEU A 812 -19.77 -13.20 -17.79
C LEU A 812 -20.88 -12.95 -16.76
N THR A 813 -20.51 -12.76 -15.50
CA THR A 813 -21.43 -12.42 -14.41
C THR A 813 -20.90 -11.23 -13.63
N ASP A 814 -21.67 -10.76 -12.65
CA ASP A 814 -21.16 -9.84 -11.63
C ASP A 814 -19.95 -10.46 -10.92
N THR A 815 -18.96 -9.62 -10.64
CA THR A 815 -17.76 -9.99 -9.90
C THR A 815 -17.97 -9.66 -8.42
N ALA A 816 -18.00 -10.68 -7.57
CA ALA A 816 -18.02 -10.46 -6.13
C ALA A 816 -16.70 -9.79 -5.68
N LEU A 817 -16.80 -8.70 -4.94
CA LEU A 817 -15.67 -7.97 -4.38
C LEU A 817 -15.30 -8.63 -3.04
N LEU A 818 -14.41 -9.63 -3.11
CA LEU A 818 -13.96 -10.41 -1.96
C LEU A 818 -12.43 -10.31 -1.78
N PRO A 819 -11.93 -10.17 -0.53
CA PRO A 819 -12.70 -9.97 0.71
C PRO A 819 -13.53 -8.68 0.68
N ILE A 820 -14.57 -8.62 1.53
CA ILE A 820 -15.53 -7.52 1.54
C ILE A 820 -14.83 -6.22 1.95
N ALA A 821 -15.17 -5.13 1.26
CA ALA A 821 -14.68 -3.82 1.61
C ALA A 821 -15.20 -3.34 2.97
N TYR A 822 -14.38 -2.57 3.68
CA TYR A 822 -14.84 -1.73 4.78
C TYR A 822 -14.91 -0.27 4.35
N PRO A 823 -15.96 0.51 4.72
CA PRO A 823 -17.13 0.12 5.52
C PRO A 823 -18.12 -0.77 4.78
N THR A 824 -18.89 -1.55 5.54
CA THR A 824 -19.75 -2.64 5.04
C THR A 824 -20.97 -2.18 4.24
N PHE A 825 -21.22 -0.86 4.16
CA PHE A 825 -22.28 -0.32 3.32
C PHE A 825 -21.90 -0.18 1.83
N LEU A 826 -20.62 -0.40 1.49
CA LEU A 826 -20.14 -0.36 0.12
C LEU A 826 -20.69 -1.55 -0.68
N LYS A 827 -20.75 -1.40 -2.01
CA LYS A 827 -21.22 -2.48 -2.89
C LYS A 827 -20.32 -3.70 -2.76
N GLN A 828 -20.96 -4.86 -2.75
CA GLN A 828 -20.30 -6.17 -2.66
C GLN A 828 -20.01 -6.79 -4.04
N TYR A 829 -20.47 -6.15 -5.12
CA TYR A 829 -20.33 -6.62 -6.48
C TYR A 829 -19.93 -5.49 -7.42
N PHE A 830 -19.01 -5.80 -8.33
CA PHE A 830 -18.76 -5.02 -9.53
C PHE A 830 -19.61 -5.59 -10.67
N HIS A 831 -20.29 -4.69 -11.40
CA HIS A 831 -21.11 -5.04 -12.56
C HIS A 831 -20.37 -4.64 -13.84
N PRO A 832 -19.89 -5.59 -14.65
CA PRO A 832 -19.18 -5.29 -15.89
C PRO A 832 -20.06 -4.55 -16.91
N GLU A 833 -19.71 -3.30 -17.23
CA GLU A 833 -20.39 -2.52 -18.28
C GLU A 833 -19.81 -2.78 -19.68
N THR A 834 -18.53 -3.18 -19.75
CA THR A 834 -17.87 -3.62 -20.98
C THR A 834 -17.84 -5.13 -21.04
N VAL A 835 -18.30 -5.74 -22.13
CA VAL A 835 -18.25 -7.20 -22.32
C VAL A 835 -16.86 -7.62 -22.83
N ILE A 836 -16.11 -8.34 -22.01
CA ILE A 836 -14.85 -8.97 -22.39
C ILE A 836 -15.10 -10.47 -22.56
N PRO A 837 -14.71 -11.12 -23.68
CA PRO A 837 -14.86 -12.57 -23.84
C PRO A 837 -13.94 -13.35 -22.89
N PHE A 838 -14.44 -14.48 -22.35
CA PHE A 838 -13.63 -15.40 -21.56
C PHE A 838 -12.49 -16.00 -22.40
N ARG A 839 -11.31 -16.07 -21.80
CA ARG A 839 -10.11 -16.66 -22.39
C ARG A 839 -9.39 -17.53 -21.35
N PRO A 840 -9.23 -18.85 -21.57
CA PRO A 840 -8.59 -19.74 -20.60
C PRO A 840 -7.18 -19.29 -20.15
N GLU A 841 -6.40 -18.69 -21.05
CA GLU A 841 -5.07 -18.19 -20.76
C GLU A 841 -5.04 -16.99 -19.80
N LYS A 842 -6.20 -16.37 -19.54
CA LYS A 842 -6.35 -15.25 -18.60
C LYS A 842 -6.82 -15.68 -17.22
N ILE A 843 -7.03 -16.96 -16.94
CA ILE A 843 -7.47 -17.44 -15.63
C ILE A 843 -6.44 -17.07 -14.55
N GLU A 844 -6.92 -16.52 -13.44
CA GLU A 844 -6.08 -16.26 -12.25
C GLU A 844 -6.65 -16.84 -10.96
N LYS A 845 -7.98 -16.82 -10.78
CA LYS A 845 -8.63 -17.41 -9.61
C LYS A 845 -9.72 -18.41 -10.01
N LEU A 846 -9.77 -19.55 -9.33
CA LEU A 846 -10.93 -20.43 -9.30
C LEU A 846 -11.96 -19.83 -8.34
N GLU A 847 -13.24 -19.84 -8.73
CA GLU A 847 -14.34 -19.43 -7.86
C GLU A 847 -15.50 -20.42 -7.93
N LEU A 848 -15.98 -20.85 -6.76
CA LEU A 848 -17.26 -21.52 -6.57
C LEU A 848 -18.16 -20.60 -5.76
N SER A 849 -19.44 -20.50 -6.13
CA SER A 849 -20.44 -19.72 -5.39
C SER A 849 -21.76 -20.46 -5.25
N MET A 850 -22.40 -20.31 -4.09
CA MET A 850 -23.64 -21.00 -3.75
C MET A 850 -24.58 -20.11 -2.90
N PRO A 851 -25.87 -20.01 -3.24
CA PRO A 851 -26.87 -19.35 -2.41
C PRO A 851 -27.16 -20.14 -1.13
N GLY A 852 -27.43 -19.43 -0.03
CA GLY A 852 -27.91 -20.03 1.23
C GLY A 852 -29.34 -19.65 1.63
N THR A 853 -30.09 -18.97 0.75
CA THR A 853 -31.46 -18.51 1.06
C THR A 853 -32.38 -19.67 1.41
N GLY A 854 -33.09 -19.56 2.55
CA GLY A 854 -34.11 -20.51 2.98
C GLY A 854 -33.57 -21.83 3.56
N LYS A 855 -32.27 -21.94 3.85
CA LYS A 855 -31.67 -23.15 4.43
C LYS A 855 -31.05 -22.87 5.80
N PRO A 856 -31.18 -23.79 6.78
CA PRO A 856 -30.54 -23.64 8.09
C PRO A 856 -29.01 -23.79 7.99
N THR A 857 -28.53 -24.55 7.01
CA THR A 857 -27.11 -24.81 6.77
C THR A 857 -26.90 -25.10 5.28
N VAL A 858 -25.77 -24.64 4.73
CA VAL A 858 -25.29 -25.01 3.39
C VAL A 858 -23.97 -25.77 3.56
N GLU A 859 -23.88 -26.98 3.00
CA GLU A 859 -22.70 -27.82 3.12
C GLU A 859 -22.19 -28.22 1.73
N ILE A 860 -20.87 -28.16 1.53
CA ILE A 860 -20.19 -28.73 0.36
C ILE A 860 -18.95 -29.49 0.80
N GLU A 861 -18.74 -30.67 0.22
CA GLU A 861 -17.53 -31.48 0.40
C GLU A 861 -16.74 -31.48 -0.91
N LEU A 862 -15.68 -30.69 -0.95
CA LEU A 862 -14.90 -30.39 -2.14
C LEU A 862 -13.61 -31.23 -2.16
N GLY A 863 -13.28 -31.82 -3.31
CA GLY A 863 -12.01 -32.48 -3.57
C GLY A 863 -11.15 -31.70 -4.57
N ASP A 864 -10.23 -32.40 -5.22
CA ASP A 864 -9.36 -31.86 -6.27
C ASP A 864 -10.18 -31.18 -7.40
N VAL A 865 -9.60 -30.12 -7.98
CA VAL A 865 -10.16 -29.39 -9.13
C VAL A 865 -9.12 -29.34 -10.25
N TRP A 866 -9.52 -29.57 -11.49
CA TRP A 866 -8.61 -29.60 -12.64
C TRP A 866 -9.27 -29.18 -13.95
N LEU A 867 -8.43 -28.91 -14.96
CA LEU A 867 -8.84 -28.72 -16.36
C LEU A 867 -8.44 -29.93 -17.21
N GLU A 868 -9.34 -30.35 -18.11
CA GLU A 868 -9.12 -31.42 -19.10
C GLU A 868 -9.03 -30.86 -20.51
#